data_AF-A0A2T3IEN0-F1
#
_entry.id   AF-A0A2T3IEN0-F1
#
_cell.length_a   1.000
_cell.length_b   1.000
_cell.length_c   1.000
_cell.angle_alpha   90.00
_cell.angle_beta   90.00
_cell.angle_gamma   90.00
#
_symmetry.space_group_name_H-M   'P 1'
#
loop_
_entity.id
_entity.type
_entity.pdbx_description
1 polymer ?
#
loop_
_entity_poly.entity_id
_entity_poly.type
_entity_poly.pdbx_seq_one_letter_code
_entity_poly.pdbx_strand_id
1 'polypeptide(L)'
;MSVGPFRGFAKEETLNLYNLLVLIYGPNGAGKSSFCEALEFGLLGAVEEANSKRLTPAQYLKNAHVNRYVAPVIEGVNSKDETVFVSPNESLYRFCFVEKNRIDSFSRIAAQAPAKQTELISSLFGLESFNSFVKNFSRDLDERHIDLAGKKGLQLKEKRQQLAVYHQTIKDNQEHLELATVNEQNLAKKLSPEISFQQMLVTLGSEEEPGEIQALDAELQKKQPDITDLSVKKLEESKAKVEATHQVLSEKSAELEKASEGLSFKQLYGAVLDLQGTSENQCPACKTPLEQVAQDPFALATTELEKLGHLAKLEAEQIHAKAEFSKAIKSVHTIVSTCVKYIGEGENLLLAHIVDDAAELGWNWWEGLIQKGEEAIPWALLVEQVKQLEQLDVEVKQANEGRKPKQEKLKKLRELKEQATKLQAQRNTYDDAISKAQKAIDAFDEDNKELITEAEAEKAVVEANKQIAGSYKKFVEMLFEYKERLPSKLVADLGELVVQLYNAFNRYDAPKDQLAVIKLPLASGERIEISYKSDPAKFFDALHILSEGHIRCIGLSILLAKNLKTNSPLLIFDDPVNAIDDEHRKAIRETLYKDEFFKEKQIILACHGEEFLKNIHQDIGKKAARESATYKFLPQRGESHIQVASFTCPPNYVLAATNYLASAEYRNALASSRRALELLSEKAWHHYGKHCDKRDDMISVSKRAPHLPHDLRALAENLKAKISRSKAEIPNKLEIVGAFESLLGVNGQDPHWLYLNKGTHEEADRDEFEHGTVETIVLSLNALDKALLDHRLQI
;
A
#
# COMPACT_ATOMS: atom_id res chain seq x y z
N MET A 1 54.72 5.15 -2.70
CA MET A 1 53.49 5.57 -1.99
C MET A 1 53.80 6.80 -1.18
N SER A 2 52.95 7.82 -1.26
CA SER A 2 53.00 9.01 -0.40
C SER A 2 51.79 9.01 0.53
N VAL A 3 52.02 9.17 1.83
CA VAL A 3 50.97 9.11 2.86
C VAL A 3 51.17 10.22 3.88
N GLY A 4 50.10 10.95 4.20
CA GLY A 4 50.09 11.86 5.35
C GLY A 4 49.58 13.28 5.03
N PRO A 5 48.89 13.94 5.97
CA PRO A 5 48.46 13.42 7.27
C PRO A 5 47.43 12.30 7.12
N PHE A 6 47.57 11.18 7.83
CA PHE A 6 46.67 10.02 7.76
C PHE A 6 46.93 9.11 8.96
N ARG A 7 45.91 8.83 9.80
CA ARG A 7 46.05 7.96 10.98
C ARG A 7 47.29 8.32 11.81
N GLY A 8 48.26 7.41 12.01
CA GLY A 8 49.50 7.70 12.74
C GLY A 8 50.50 8.65 12.04
N PHE A 9 50.34 8.93 10.74
CA PHE A 9 51.19 9.86 10.00
C PHE A 9 50.68 11.31 10.19
N ALA A 10 51.37 12.14 10.98
CA ALA A 10 51.00 13.57 11.12
C ALA A 10 51.49 14.47 9.98
N LYS A 11 52.58 14.11 9.29
CA LYS A 11 53.12 14.79 8.09
C LYS A 11 53.21 13.78 6.94
N GLU A 12 53.39 14.29 5.73
CA GLU A 12 53.61 13.46 4.55
C GLU A 12 54.92 12.66 4.68
N GLU A 13 54.85 11.38 4.36
CA GLU A 13 55.94 10.42 4.35
C GLU A 13 55.89 9.65 3.02
N THR A 14 57.04 9.51 2.36
CA THR A 14 57.14 8.80 1.08
C THR A 14 57.92 7.51 1.26
N LEU A 15 57.29 6.39 0.91
CA LEU A 15 57.86 5.04 1.01
C LEU A 15 58.00 4.45 -0.39
N ASN A 16 59.21 4.01 -0.74
CA ASN A 16 59.46 3.28 -1.98
C ASN A 16 59.05 1.81 -1.80
N LEU A 17 58.01 1.42 -2.52
CA LEU A 17 57.44 0.07 -2.49
C LEU A 17 57.66 -0.64 -3.84
N TYR A 18 58.68 -0.27 -4.62
CA TYR A 18 58.89 -0.82 -5.97
C TYR A 18 59.37 -2.27 -5.98
N ASN A 19 60.12 -2.68 -4.94
CA ASN A 19 60.71 -4.00 -4.85
C ASN A 19 59.65 -5.10 -4.72
N LEU A 20 59.91 -6.30 -5.28
CA LEU A 20 58.99 -7.44 -5.16
C LEU A 20 58.77 -7.84 -3.70
N LEU A 21 59.77 -7.66 -2.84
CA LEU A 21 59.65 -7.86 -1.41
C LEU A 21 59.86 -6.55 -0.66
N VAL A 22 58.86 -6.15 0.11
CA VAL A 22 58.92 -5.01 1.04
C VAL A 22 58.63 -5.49 2.45
N LEU A 23 59.59 -5.30 3.36
CA LEU A 23 59.47 -5.71 4.75
C LEU A 23 59.46 -4.49 5.67
N ILE A 24 58.49 -4.42 6.58
CA ILE A 24 58.34 -3.35 7.54
C ILE A 24 58.39 -3.95 8.94
N TYR A 25 59.40 -3.58 9.71
CA TYR A 25 59.56 -4.03 11.08
C TYR A 25 59.33 -2.89 12.05
N GLY A 26 58.61 -3.15 13.14
CA GLY A 26 58.52 -2.22 14.26
C GLY A 26 57.76 -2.80 15.45
N PRO A 27 58.05 -2.37 16.68
CA PRO A 27 57.33 -2.85 17.86
C PRO A 27 55.83 -2.49 17.80
N ASN A 28 55.04 -3.05 18.70
CA ASN A 28 53.62 -2.72 18.82
C ASN A 28 53.45 -1.21 19.09
N GLY A 29 52.47 -0.59 18.42
CA GLY A 29 52.26 0.86 18.50
C GLY A 29 53.18 1.73 17.62
N ALA A 30 54.14 1.16 16.88
CA ALA A 30 55.03 1.93 16.01
C ALA A 30 54.38 2.46 14.71
N GLY A 31 53.08 2.17 14.47
CA GLY A 31 52.34 2.69 13.31
C GLY A 31 52.25 1.76 12.10
N LYS A 32 52.64 0.48 12.23
CA LYS A 32 52.53 -0.54 11.16
C LYS A 32 51.12 -0.65 10.57
N SER A 33 50.11 -0.83 11.43
CA SER A 33 48.72 -0.90 10.98
C SER A 33 48.25 0.41 10.32
N SER A 34 48.75 1.58 10.74
CA SER A 34 48.44 2.83 10.02
C SER A 34 49.01 2.87 8.61
N PHE A 35 50.16 2.23 8.37
CA PHE A 35 50.71 2.05 7.03
C PHE A 35 49.87 1.07 6.21
N CYS A 36 49.49 -0.07 6.79
CA CYS A 36 48.63 -1.06 6.13
C CYS A 36 47.25 -0.49 5.80
N GLU A 37 46.64 0.26 6.72
CA GLU A 37 45.36 0.97 6.52
C GLU A 37 45.48 2.06 5.43
N ALA A 38 46.64 2.69 5.25
CA ALA A 38 46.86 3.65 4.17
C ALA A 38 46.91 2.94 2.81
N LEU A 39 47.60 1.80 2.71
CA LEU A 39 47.56 0.96 1.51
C LEU A 39 46.14 0.45 1.25
N GLU A 40 45.44 0.01 2.29
CA GLU A 40 44.06 -0.48 2.20
C GLU A 40 43.12 0.59 1.66
N PHE A 41 43.18 1.80 2.21
CA PHE A 41 42.37 2.90 1.70
C PHE A 41 42.74 3.30 0.27
N GLY A 42 44.04 3.33 -0.07
CA GLY A 42 44.49 3.68 -1.43
C GLY A 42 44.12 2.63 -2.49
N LEU A 43 44.08 1.34 -2.13
CA LEU A 43 43.77 0.25 -3.05
C LEU A 43 42.28 -0.13 -3.06
N LEU A 44 41.58 -0.09 -1.92
CA LEU A 44 40.17 -0.49 -1.83
C LEU A 44 39.21 0.70 -1.84
N GLY A 45 39.67 1.89 -1.44
CA GLY A 45 38.83 3.08 -1.24
C GLY A 45 38.16 3.13 0.14
N ALA A 46 38.35 2.10 0.96
CA ALA A 46 37.81 1.98 2.31
C ALA A 46 38.77 1.18 3.20
N VAL A 47 38.58 1.26 4.52
CA VAL A 47 39.33 0.50 5.53
C VAL A 47 38.33 -0.37 6.30
N GLU A 48 38.52 -1.69 6.32
CA GLU A 48 37.55 -2.62 6.90
C GLU A 48 37.37 -2.41 8.42
N GLU A 49 38.45 -2.04 9.11
CA GLU A 49 38.44 -1.72 10.54
C GLU A 49 37.57 -0.46 10.85
N ALA A 50 37.47 0.49 9.92
CA ALA A 50 36.61 1.66 10.07
C ALA A 50 35.13 1.26 10.08
N ASN A 51 34.74 0.37 9.16
CA ASN A 51 33.39 -0.18 9.05
C ASN A 51 33.03 -1.00 10.30
N SER A 52 33.95 -1.84 10.78
CA SER A 52 33.78 -2.63 12.00
C SER A 52 33.55 -1.77 13.25
N LYS A 53 34.20 -0.61 13.32
CA LYS A 53 34.03 0.38 14.41
C LYS A 53 32.84 1.33 14.21
N ARG A 54 32.09 1.20 13.10
CA ARG A 54 30.96 2.07 12.74
C ARG A 54 31.34 3.56 12.68
N LEU A 55 32.58 3.83 12.28
CA LEU A 55 33.10 5.20 12.12
C LEU A 55 33.08 5.59 10.65
N THR A 56 32.71 6.83 10.36
CA THR A 56 32.83 7.33 8.98
C THR A 56 34.31 7.42 8.57
N PRO A 57 34.66 7.24 7.29
CA PRO A 57 36.03 7.39 6.82
C PRO A 57 36.64 8.74 7.23
N ALA A 58 35.84 9.82 7.17
CA ALA A 58 36.26 11.15 7.57
C ALA A 58 36.60 11.27 9.07
N GLN A 59 36.04 10.44 9.94
CA GLN A 59 36.38 10.40 11.36
C GLN A 59 37.55 9.44 11.62
N TYR A 60 37.54 8.27 10.98
CA TYR A 60 38.51 7.21 11.25
C TYR A 60 39.92 7.55 10.76
N LEU A 61 40.03 8.12 9.55
CA LEU A 61 41.29 8.32 8.83
C LEU A 61 42.05 9.57 9.28
N LYS A 62 41.39 10.49 9.99
CA LYS A 62 42.02 11.71 10.53
C LYS A 62 43.16 11.36 11.47
N ASN A 63 44.29 12.04 11.28
CA ASN A 63 45.32 12.07 12.32
C ASN A 63 44.78 12.88 13.52
N ALA A 64 44.87 12.31 14.72
CA ALA A 64 44.30 12.91 15.93
C ALA A 64 44.95 14.25 16.32
N HIS A 65 46.22 14.47 15.94
CA HIS A 65 46.99 15.66 16.32
C HIS A 65 46.83 16.82 15.32
N VAL A 66 46.68 16.53 14.02
CA VAL A 66 46.52 17.54 12.95
C VAL A 66 45.05 17.76 12.56
N ASN A 67 44.14 16.89 13.03
CA ASN A 67 42.69 16.94 12.80
C ASN A 67 42.26 17.00 11.32
N ARG A 68 43.09 16.47 10.43
CA ARG A 68 42.79 16.30 9.00
C ARG A 68 43.38 15.00 8.48
N TYR A 69 42.93 14.58 7.31
CA TYR A 69 43.63 13.55 6.55
C TYR A 69 43.76 13.97 5.08
N VAL A 70 44.74 13.39 4.41
CA VAL A 70 44.95 13.44 2.96
C VAL A 70 44.95 11.99 2.49
N ALA A 71 44.23 11.71 1.41
CA ALA A 71 44.19 10.36 0.85
C ALA A 71 45.61 9.97 0.38
N PRO A 72 46.10 8.76 0.74
CA PRO A 72 47.39 8.27 0.27
C PRO A 72 47.40 8.14 -1.25
N VAL A 73 48.55 8.44 -1.85
CA VAL A 73 48.78 8.34 -3.29
C VAL A 73 49.67 7.14 -3.55
N ILE A 74 49.18 6.21 -4.36
CA ILE A 74 49.91 5.01 -4.77
C ILE A 74 50.23 5.15 -6.25
N GLU A 75 51.51 5.03 -6.56
CA GLU A 75 52.03 4.99 -7.94
C GLU A 75 52.49 3.57 -8.23
N GLY A 76 52.15 3.08 -9.41
CA GLY A 76 52.56 1.79 -9.93
C GLY A 76 53.16 1.94 -11.33
N VAL A 77 53.69 0.85 -11.86
CA VAL A 77 54.24 0.80 -13.22
C VAL A 77 53.31 -0.05 -14.09
N ASN A 78 52.89 0.49 -15.24
CA ASN A 78 52.02 -0.22 -16.18
C ASN A 78 52.83 -1.15 -17.11
N SER A 79 52.16 -1.88 -18.00
CA SER A 79 52.80 -2.79 -18.96
C SER A 79 53.71 -2.12 -20.01
N LYS A 80 53.79 -0.79 -20.01
CA LYS A 80 54.66 0.02 -20.89
C LYS A 80 55.82 0.67 -20.11
N ASP A 81 56.06 0.24 -18.87
CA ASP A 81 57.05 0.81 -17.95
C ASP A 81 56.80 2.30 -17.62
N GLU A 82 55.56 2.77 -17.74
CA GLU A 82 55.18 4.14 -17.37
C GLU A 82 54.63 4.19 -15.93
N THR A 83 55.04 5.22 -15.18
CA THR A 83 54.49 5.50 -13.85
C THR A 83 53.05 5.99 -13.97
N VAL A 84 52.13 5.29 -13.31
CA VAL A 84 50.69 5.61 -13.29
C VAL A 84 50.15 5.65 -11.86
N PHE A 85 49.17 6.52 -11.61
CA PHE A 85 48.43 6.50 -10.36
C PHE A 85 47.52 5.28 -10.31
N VAL A 86 47.58 4.55 -9.20
CA VAL A 86 46.73 3.39 -8.95
C VAL A 86 45.39 3.87 -8.42
N SER A 87 44.33 3.66 -9.20
CA SER A 87 42.96 3.93 -8.76
C SER A 87 42.45 2.84 -7.81
N PRO A 88 41.66 3.20 -6.78
CA PRO A 88 41.04 2.21 -5.90
C PRO A 88 40.14 1.23 -6.68
N ASN A 89 40.27 -0.06 -6.39
CA ASN A 89 39.43 -1.13 -6.93
C ASN A 89 39.29 -2.27 -5.91
N GLU A 90 38.16 -2.27 -5.19
CA GLU A 90 37.89 -3.31 -4.18
C GLU A 90 37.91 -4.72 -4.78
N SER A 91 37.28 -4.92 -5.94
CA SER A 91 37.16 -6.26 -6.55
C SER A 91 38.50 -6.91 -6.89
N LEU A 92 39.49 -6.11 -7.28
CA LEU A 92 40.85 -6.59 -7.59
C LEU A 92 41.69 -6.81 -6.32
N TYR A 93 41.64 -5.85 -5.38
CA TYR A 93 42.62 -5.81 -4.29
C TYR A 93 42.12 -6.40 -2.96
N ARG A 94 40.84 -6.72 -2.82
CA ARG A 94 40.27 -7.18 -1.53
C ARG A 94 40.99 -8.37 -0.91
N PHE A 95 41.38 -9.35 -1.72
CA PHE A 95 42.11 -10.54 -1.27
C PHE A 95 43.64 -10.36 -1.26
N CYS A 96 44.14 -9.13 -1.43
CA CYS A 96 45.56 -8.82 -1.21
C CYS A 96 45.88 -8.66 0.26
N PHE A 97 44.92 -8.21 1.07
CA PHE A 97 45.13 -7.90 2.48
C PHE A 97 44.92 -9.12 3.36
N VAL A 98 45.96 -9.46 4.13
CA VAL A 98 45.99 -10.55 5.09
C VAL A 98 46.31 -9.97 6.46
N GLU A 99 45.30 -9.90 7.32
CA GLU A 99 45.43 -9.49 8.72
C GLU A 99 44.67 -10.47 9.62
N LYS A 100 44.89 -10.36 10.94
CA LYS A 100 44.29 -11.26 11.93
C LYS A 100 42.76 -11.33 11.81
N ASN A 101 42.07 -10.19 11.73
CA ASN A 101 40.61 -10.13 11.69
C ASN A 101 40.04 -10.78 10.42
N ARG A 102 40.72 -10.64 9.28
CA ARG A 102 40.35 -11.30 8.01
C ARG A 102 40.56 -12.81 8.10
N ILE A 103 41.70 -13.27 8.61
CA ILE A 103 41.96 -14.70 8.83
C ILE A 103 40.91 -15.32 9.74
N ASP A 104 40.59 -14.65 10.86
CA ASP A 104 39.59 -15.11 11.82
C ASP A 104 38.18 -15.12 11.22
N SER A 105 37.84 -14.14 10.38
CA SER A 105 36.53 -14.06 9.72
C SER A 105 36.30 -15.22 8.75
N PHE A 106 37.30 -15.58 7.93
CA PHE A 106 37.21 -16.70 6.98
C PHE A 106 37.38 -18.07 7.63
N SER A 107 38.25 -18.19 8.63
CA SER A 107 38.46 -19.45 9.36
C SER A 107 37.23 -19.87 10.15
N ARG A 108 36.46 -18.91 10.67
CA ARG A 108 35.25 -19.14 11.47
C ARG A 108 33.98 -18.72 10.76
N ILE A 109 33.95 -18.80 9.42
CA ILE A 109 32.81 -18.39 8.59
C ILE A 109 31.48 -18.99 9.10
N ALA A 110 31.49 -20.26 9.53
CA ALA A 110 30.31 -20.99 9.99
C ALA A 110 29.84 -20.60 11.40
N ALA A 111 30.67 -19.92 12.18
CA ALA A 111 30.33 -19.39 13.50
C ALA A 111 29.88 -17.92 13.46
N GLN A 112 29.92 -17.26 12.30
CA GLN A 112 29.44 -15.91 12.12
C GLN A 112 27.90 -15.87 12.04
N ALA A 113 27.31 -14.70 12.27
CA ALA A 113 25.87 -14.49 12.06
C ALA A 113 25.48 -14.72 10.58
N PRO A 114 24.25 -15.19 10.28
CA PRO A 114 23.81 -15.53 8.92
C PRO A 114 24.06 -14.44 7.86
N ALA A 115 23.82 -13.17 8.22
CA ALA A 115 24.05 -12.04 7.34
C ALA A 115 25.54 -11.88 6.97
N LYS A 116 26.43 -11.94 7.97
CA LYS A 116 27.88 -11.84 7.77
C LYS A 116 28.45 -13.08 7.07
N GLN A 117 27.88 -14.26 7.32
CA GLN A 117 28.25 -15.47 6.57
C GLN A 117 27.90 -15.33 5.09
N THR A 118 26.71 -14.84 4.77
CA THR A 118 26.28 -14.58 3.38
C THR A 118 27.17 -13.55 2.69
N GLU A 119 27.56 -12.50 3.40
CA GLU A 119 28.51 -11.48 2.93
C GLU A 119 29.90 -12.08 2.63
N LEU A 120 30.48 -12.83 3.57
CA LEU A 120 31.79 -13.47 3.42
C LEU A 120 31.80 -14.51 2.28
N ILE A 121 30.74 -15.32 2.15
CA ILE A 121 30.55 -16.26 1.05
C ILE A 121 30.45 -15.51 -0.29
N SER A 122 29.63 -14.45 -0.33
CA SER A 122 29.45 -13.65 -1.55
C SER A 122 30.77 -13.00 -1.98
N SER A 123 31.53 -12.48 -1.02
CA SER A 123 32.86 -11.92 -1.25
C SER A 123 33.86 -12.98 -1.75
N LEU A 124 33.91 -14.14 -1.09
CA LEU A 124 34.83 -15.23 -1.45
C LEU A 124 34.61 -15.71 -2.89
N PHE A 125 33.36 -15.75 -3.34
CA PHE A 125 33.02 -16.20 -4.68
C PHE A 125 32.86 -15.04 -5.69
N GLY A 126 32.98 -13.78 -5.26
CA GLY A 126 32.80 -12.61 -6.14
C GLY A 126 31.35 -12.47 -6.65
N LEU A 127 30.38 -12.94 -5.85
CA LEU A 127 28.96 -12.96 -6.19
C LEU A 127 28.26 -11.64 -5.85
N GLU A 128 28.95 -10.67 -5.27
CA GLU A 128 28.30 -9.47 -4.73
C GLU A 128 27.67 -8.58 -5.82
N SER A 129 28.42 -8.30 -6.89
CA SER A 129 27.93 -7.56 -8.06
C SER A 129 26.81 -8.33 -8.77
N PHE A 130 26.97 -9.65 -8.92
CA PHE A 130 25.97 -10.50 -9.55
C PHE A 130 24.70 -10.61 -8.71
N ASN A 131 24.81 -10.80 -7.39
CA ASN A 131 23.68 -10.86 -6.46
C ASN A 131 22.94 -9.51 -6.43
N SER A 132 23.65 -8.40 -6.47
CA SER A 132 23.07 -7.05 -6.59
C SER A 132 22.32 -6.89 -7.91
N PHE A 133 22.91 -7.33 -9.02
CA PHE A 133 22.26 -7.34 -10.34
C PHE A 133 20.97 -8.18 -10.33
N VAL A 134 21.02 -9.42 -9.84
CA VAL A 134 19.85 -10.33 -9.79
C VAL A 134 18.75 -9.79 -8.89
N LYS A 135 19.08 -9.09 -7.79
CA LYS A 135 18.08 -8.48 -6.90
C LYS A 135 17.19 -7.44 -7.59
N ASN A 136 17.64 -6.86 -8.71
CA ASN A 136 16.85 -5.89 -9.46
C ASN A 136 15.76 -6.52 -10.34
N PHE A 137 15.71 -7.85 -10.44
CA PHE A 137 14.69 -8.56 -11.22
C PHE A 137 13.57 -9.05 -10.30
N SER A 138 12.34 -8.60 -10.56
CA SER A 138 11.14 -9.16 -9.94
C SER A 138 10.92 -10.60 -10.42
N ARG A 139 10.34 -11.46 -9.57
CA ARG A 139 10.03 -12.85 -9.94
C ARG A 139 9.01 -12.97 -11.07
N ASP A 140 8.09 -12.02 -11.14
CA ASP A 140 7.01 -11.99 -12.12
C ASP A 140 6.87 -10.59 -12.73
N LEU A 141 6.40 -10.54 -13.97
CA LEU A 141 6.01 -9.32 -14.69
C LEU A 141 4.48 -9.37 -14.84
N ASP A 142 3.79 -8.87 -13.82
CA ASP A 142 2.33 -8.94 -13.69
C ASP A 142 1.60 -7.75 -14.33
N GLU A 143 0.27 -7.73 -14.22
CA GLU A 143 -0.62 -6.68 -14.76
C GLU A 143 -0.30 -5.25 -14.26
N ARG A 144 0.50 -5.11 -13.20
CA ARG A 144 0.94 -3.80 -12.70
C ARG A 144 2.06 -3.21 -13.56
N HIS A 145 2.80 -4.05 -14.27
CA HIS A 145 3.95 -3.66 -15.08
C HIS A 145 3.58 -3.54 -16.56
N ILE A 146 2.73 -4.42 -17.07
CA ILE A 146 2.32 -4.46 -18.47
C ILE A 146 0.85 -4.88 -18.60
N ASP A 147 0.13 -4.36 -19.60
CA ASP A 147 -1.27 -4.74 -19.81
C ASP A 147 -1.36 -6.14 -20.45
N LEU A 148 -1.85 -7.11 -19.67
CA LEU A 148 -2.04 -8.51 -20.08
C LEU A 148 -3.50 -8.88 -20.33
N ALA A 149 -4.45 -8.01 -19.97
CA ALA A 149 -5.88 -8.28 -20.02
C ALA A 149 -6.59 -7.51 -21.14
N GLY A 150 -6.08 -6.32 -21.49
CA GLY A 150 -6.68 -5.39 -22.44
C GLY A 150 -7.75 -4.53 -21.76
N LYS A 151 -7.37 -3.32 -21.36
CA LYS A 151 -8.26 -2.38 -20.65
C LYS A 151 -9.44 -1.95 -21.50
N LYS A 152 -9.23 -1.70 -22.80
CA LYS A 152 -10.29 -1.28 -23.73
C LYS A 152 -11.23 -2.43 -24.02
N GLY A 153 -10.70 -3.65 -24.18
CA GLY A 153 -11.50 -4.87 -24.30
C GLY A 153 -12.40 -5.13 -23.07
N LEU A 154 -11.88 -4.92 -21.86
CA LEU A 154 -12.67 -5.03 -20.62
C LEU A 154 -13.76 -3.96 -20.55
N GLN A 155 -13.44 -2.69 -20.83
CA GLN A 155 -14.43 -1.60 -20.87
C GLN A 155 -15.54 -1.86 -21.89
N LEU A 156 -15.19 -2.36 -23.08
CA LEU A 156 -16.18 -2.73 -24.09
C LEU A 156 -17.07 -3.89 -23.62
N LYS A 157 -16.49 -4.87 -22.92
CA LYS A 157 -17.24 -6.01 -22.36
C LYS A 157 -18.23 -5.55 -21.28
N GLU A 158 -17.83 -4.65 -20.39
CA GLU A 158 -18.73 -4.05 -19.39
C GLU A 158 -19.87 -3.28 -20.05
N LYS A 159 -19.57 -2.44 -21.05
CA LYS A 159 -20.60 -1.74 -21.83
C LYS A 159 -21.55 -2.71 -22.54
N ARG A 160 -21.04 -3.81 -23.11
CA ARG A 160 -21.88 -4.87 -23.72
C ARG A 160 -22.74 -5.59 -22.68
N GLN A 161 -22.28 -5.76 -21.45
CA GLN A 161 -23.12 -6.32 -20.37
C GLN A 161 -24.30 -5.40 -20.02
N GLN A 162 -24.16 -4.07 -20.15
CA GLN A 162 -25.27 -3.14 -19.95
C GLN A 162 -26.39 -3.34 -20.98
N LEU A 163 -26.10 -3.85 -22.18
CA LEU A 163 -27.12 -4.20 -23.17
C LEU A 163 -28.05 -5.32 -22.68
N ALA A 164 -27.59 -6.20 -21.79
CA ALA A 164 -28.45 -7.22 -21.20
C ALA A 164 -29.63 -6.62 -20.43
N VAL A 165 -29.45 -5.43 -19.83
CA VAL A 165 -30.53 -4.71 -19.14
C VAL A 165 -31.59 -4.23 -20.15
N TYR A 166 -31.17 -3.71 -21.31
CA TYR A 166 -32.11 -3.30 -22.36
C TYR A 166 -32.84 -4.50 -22.97
N HIS A 167 -32.16 -5.61 -23.21
CA HIS A 167 -32.81 -6.85 -23.67
C HIS A 167 -33.83 -7.37 -22.65
N GLN A 168 -33.50 -7.35 -21.35
CA GLN A 168 -34.44 -7.73 -20.29
C GLN A 168 -35.63 -6.76 -20.22
N THR A 169 -35.37 -5.45 -20.34
CA THR A 169 -36.42 -4.42 -20.37
C THR A 169 -37.39 -4.63 -21.55
N ILE A 170 -36.88 -5.00 -22.72
CA ILE A 170 -37.74 -5.33 -23.87
C ILE A 170 -38.58 -6.55 -23.57
N LYS A 171 -37.97 -7.62 -23.05
CA LYS A 171 -38.67 -8.86 -22.73
C LYS A 171 -39.79 -8.65 -21.71
N ASP A 172 -39.50 -8.00 -20.59
CA ASP A 172 -40.46 -7.76 -19.50
C ASP A 172 -41.63 -6.90 -19.99
N ASN A 173 -41.35 -5.83 -20.75
CA ASN A 173 -42.40 -4.96 -21.28
C ASN A 173 -43.22 -5.64 -22.39
N GLN A 174 -42.65 -6.56 -23.17
CA GLN A 174 -43.38 -7.38 -24.13
C GLN A 174 -44.39 -8.30 -23.42
N GLU A 175 -43.96 -8.97 -22.35
CA GLU A 175 -44.84 -9.80 -21.51
C GLU A 175 -45.96 -8.94 -20.87
N HIS A 176 -45.65 -7.72 -20.41
CA HIS A 176 -46.65 -6.79 -19.90
C HIS A 176 -47.63 -6.29 -20.98
N LEU A 177 -47.18 -6.10 -22.22
CA LEU A 177 -48.03 -5.74 -23.36
C LEU A 177 -49.00 -6.85 -23.75
N GLU A 178 -48.57 -8.12 -23.70
CA GLU A 178 -49.48 -9.26 -23.90
C GLU A 178 -50.59 -9.27 -22.84
N LEU A 179 -50.21 -9.06 -21.58
CA LEU A 179 -51.14 -9.01 -20.45
C LEU A 179 -52.08 -7.80 -20.52
N ALA A 180 -51.56 -6.63 -20.93
CA ALA A 180 -52.36 -5.43 -21.18
C ALA A 180 -53.36 -5.65 -22.31
N THR A 181 -52.95 -6.32 -23.41
CA THR A 181 -53.83 -6.64 -24.54
C THR A 181 -54.99 -7.55 -24.10
N VAL A 182 -54.74 -8.52 -23.23
CA VAL A 182 -55.82 -9.35 -22.63
C VAL A 182 -56.77 -8.51 -21.78
N ASN A 183 -56.25 -7.58 -20.97
CA ASN A 183 -57.06 -6.69 -20.14
C ASN A 183 -57.92 -5.72 -20.97
N GLU A 184 -57.35 -5.18 -22.06
CA GLU A 184 -58.04 -4.33 -23.04
C GLU A 184 -59.20 -5.09 -23.71
N GLN A 185 -58.96 -6.33 -24.15
CA GLN A 185 -60.01 -7.19 -24.72
C GLN A 185 -61.11 -7.51 -23.69
N ASN A 186 -60.74 -7.80 -22.44
CA ASN A 186 -61.70 -8.05 -21.37
C ASN A 186 -62.53 -6.80 -21.03
N LEU A 187 -61.94 -5.61 -21.08
CA LEU A 187 -62.66 -4.35 -20.88
C LEU A 187 -63.60 -4.05 -22.05
N ALA A 188 -63.18 -4.29 -23.29
CA ALA A 188 -64.00 -4.14 -24.49
C ALA A 188 -65.26 -5.03 -24.45
N LYS A 189 -65.08 -6.30 -24.04
CA LYS A 189 -66.19 -7.26 -23.87
C LYS A 189 -67.24 -6.81 -22.85
N LYS A 190 -66.91 -5.94 -21.88
CA LYS A 190 -67.90 -5.39 -20.93
C LYS A 190 -68.85 -4.38 -21.58
N LEU A 191 -68.43 -3.74 -22.68
CA LEU A 191 -69.28 -2.82 -23.44
C LEU A 191 -70.12 -3.57 -24.48
N SER A 192 -69.50 -4.47 -25.24
CA SER A 192 -70.20 -5.34 -26.21
C SER A 192 -69.34 -6.59 -26.52
N PRO A 193 -69.93 -7.78 -26.68
CA PRO A 193 -69.17 -9.01 -26.93
C PRO A 193 -68.41 -9.04 -28.27
N GLU A 194 -68.77 -8.22 -29.25
CA GLU A 194 -68.15 -8.20 -30.60
C GLU A 194 -67.30 -6.94 -30.88
N ILE A 195 -67.02 -6.10 -29.88
CA ILE A 195 -66.27 -4.85 -30.10
C ILE A 195 -64.78 -5.01 -29.77
N SER A 196 -63.91 -4.45 -30.62
CA SER A 196 -62.49 -4.31 -30.30
C SER A 196 -62.24 -3.13 -29.35
N PHE A 197 -61.11 -3.13 -28.65
CA PHE A 197 -60.75 -2.03 -27.74
C PHE A 197 -60.62 -0.67 -28.46
N GLN A 198 -60.11 -0.65 -29.69
CA GLN A 198 -60.04 0.57 -30.51
C GLN A 198 -61.44 1.08 -30.87
N GLN A 199 -62.35 0.18 -31.26
CA GLN A 199 -63.74 0.55 -31.53
C GLN A 199 -64.45 1.03 -30.26
N MET A 200 -64.18 0.42 -29.09
CA MET A 200 -64.70 0.86 -27.79
C MET A 200 -64.29 2.31 -27.49
N LEU A 201 -63.03 2.69 -27.73
CA LEU A 201 -62.56 4.07 -27.51
C LEU A 201 -63.30 5.08 -28.39
N VAL A 202 -63.53 4.74 -29.67
CA VAL A 202 -64.32 5.56 -30.60
C VAL A 202 -65.78 5.68 -30.14
N THR A 203 -66.40 4.59 -29.70
CA THR A 203 -67.79 4.59 -29.21
C THR A 203 -67.95 5.42 -27.93
N LEU A 204 -66.98 5.37 -27.01
CA LEU A 204 -66.99 6.18 -25.80
C LEU A 204 -66.72 7.67 -26.07
N GLY A 205 -65.98 7.99 -27.14
CA GLY A 205 -65.70 9.33 -27.63
C GLY A 205 -64.62 10.08 -26.84
N SER A 206 -63.96 11.03 -27.48
CA SER A 206 -62.97 11.97 -26.91
C SER A 206 -63.50 13.42 -26.97
N GLU A 207 -62.71 14.40 -26.52
CA GLU A 207 -63.08 15.82 -26.69
C GLU A 207 -62.97 16.27 -28.16
N GLU A 208 -62.11 15.63 -28.95
CA GLU A 208 -61.86 15.94 -30.36
C GLU A 208 -62.83 15.18 -31.28
N GLU A 209 -63.23 13.96 -30.92
CA GLU A 209 -64.21 13.14 -31.65
C GLU A 209 -65.36 12.71 -30.70
N PRO A 210 -66.53 13.38 -30.75
CA PRO A 210 -67.62 13.13 -29.80
C PRO A 210 -68.28 11.76 -30.01
N GLY A 211 -68.50 11.01 -28.92
CA GLY A 211 -69.11 9.68 -28.92
C GLY A 211 -70.38 9.60 -28.06
N GLU A 212 -70.76 8.38 -27.61
CA GLU A 212 -72.00 8.14 -26.85
C GLU A 212 -72.07 8.94 -25.55
N ILE A 213 -70.94 9.21 -24.90
CA ILE A 213 -70.88 9.99 -23.66
C ILE A 213 -71.29 11.44 -23.92
N GLN A 214 -70.69 12.07 -24.94
CA GLN A 214 -70.98 13.47 -25.30
C GLN A 214 -72.42 13.63 -25.83
N ALA A 215 -72.94 12.65 -26.56
CA ALA A 215 -74.33 12.64 -27.02
C ALA A 215 -75.32 12.57 -25.83
N LEU A 216 -75.06 11.71 -24.85
CA LEU A 216 -75.90 11.59 -23.64
C LEU A 216 -75.78 12.82 -22.72
N ASP A 217 -74.59 13.42 -22.60
CA ASP A 217 -74.39 14.67 -21.85
C ASP A 217 -75.17 15.83 -22.47
N ALA A 218 -75.13 15.99 -23.80
CA ALA A 218 -75.87 17.02 -24.52
C ALA A 218 -77.40 16.86 -24.37
N GLU A 219 -77.92 15.62 -24.32
CA GLU A 219 -79.34 15.37 -24.06
C GLU A 219 -79.77 15.69 -22.61
N LEU A 220 -78.89 15.46 -21.63
CA LEU A 220 -79.18 15.68 -20.21
C LEU A 220 -79.05 17.15 -19.77
N GLN A 221 -78.28 17.98 -20.48
CA GLN A 221 -78.11 19.41 -20.17
C GLN A 221 -79.32 20.31 -20.55
N LYS A 222 -80.33 19.80 -21.27
CA LYS A 222 -81.54 20.59 -21.58
C LYS A 222 -82.32 20.91 -20.28
N LYS A 223 -82.41 22.19 -19.92
CA LYS A 223 -83.10 22.70 -18.71
C LYS A 223 -84.62 22.47 -18.80
N GLN A 224 -85.26 21.94 -17.75
CA GLN A 224 -86.70 21.72 -17.72
C GLN A 224 -87.46 22.82 -16.95
N PRO A 225 -88.76 23.04 -17.26
CA PRO A 225 -89.62 23.97 -16.53
C PRO A 225 -89.87 23.53 -15.08
N ASP A 226 -90.17 24.49 -14.20
CA ASP A 226 -90.48 24.26 -12.79
C ASP A 226 -91.90 23.67 -12.60
N ILE A 227 -92.09 22.79 -11.60
CA ILE A 227 -93.39 22.20 -11.24
C ILE A 227 -94.14 23.17 -10.30
N THR A 228 -95.41 23.48 -10.59
CA THR A 228 -96.21 24.50 -9.88
C THR A 228 -97.10 23.96 -8.75
N ASP A 229 -97.40 22.66 -8.76
CA ASP A 229 -98.20 21.88 -7.79
C ASP A 229 -99.63 22.42 -7.54
N LEU A 230 -100.20 23.14 -8.51
CA LEU A 230 -101.59 23.60 -8.50
C LEU A 230 -102.53 22.53 -9.07
N SER A 231 -103.75 22.43 -8.52
CA SER A 231 -104.80 21.56 -9.07
C SER A 231 -106.18 22.18 -8.92
N VAL A 232 -107.08 21.84 -9.84
CA VAL A 232 -108.47 22.33 -9.81
C VAL A 232 -109.15 21.95 -8.49
N LYS A 233 -108.83 20.76 -7.97
CA LYS A 233 -109.32 20.28 -6.67
C LYS A 233 -108.89 21.18 -5.50
N LYS A 234 -107.62 21.60 -5.45
CA LYS A 234 -107.12 22.52 -4.40
C LYS A 234 -107.78 23.90 -4.48
N LEU A 235 -108.10 24.37 -5.69
CA LEU A 235 -108.79 25.65 -5.91
C LEU A 235 -110.25 25.60 -5.42
N GLU A 236 -110.98 24.52 -5.71
CA GLU A 236 -112.36 24.31 -5.24
C GLU A 236 -112.44 24.16 -3.71
N GLU A 237 -111.51 23.42 -3.10
CA GLU A 237 -111.40 23.30 -1.64
C GLU A 237 -111.14 24.67 -0.99
N SER A 238 -110.31 25.50 -1.62
CA SER A 238 -110.03 26.86 -1.15
C SER A 238 -111.29 27.75 -1.24
N LYS A 239 -112.12 27.59 -2.28
CA LYS A 239 -113.38 28.33 -2.43
C LYS A 239 -114.37 28.03 -1.31
N ALA A 240 -114.65 26.75 -1.09
CA ALA A 240 -115.57 26.31 -0.04
C ALA A 240 -115.12 26.80 1.35
N LYS A 241 -113.80 26.87 1.58
CA LYS A 241 -113.23 27.34 2.84
C LYS A 241 -113.42 28.84 3.07
N VAL A 242 -113.31 29.68 2.04
CA VAL A 242 -113.55 31.13 2.18
C VAL A 242 -115.02 31.42 2.45
N GLU A 243 -115.94 30.78 1.74
CA GLU A 243 -117.39 30.98 1.94
C GLU A 243 -117.84 30.53 3.34
N ALA A 244 -117.38 29.35 3.80
CA ALA A 244 -117.70 28.84 5.13
C ALA A 244 -117.16 29.72 6.27
N THR A 245 -115.91 30.21 6.15
CA THR A 245 -115.30 31.06 7.19
C THR A 245 -115.93 32.45 7.26
N HIS A 246 -116.40 33.00 6.14
CA HIS A 246 -117.15 34.26 6.15
C HIS A 246 -118.50 34.14 6.86
N GLN A 247 -119.23 33.05 6.62
CA GLN A 247 -120.52 32.82 7.25
C GLN A 247 -120.41 32.79 8.78
N VAL A 248 -119.40 32.09 9.31
CA VAL A 248 -119.11 32.04 10.76
C VAL A 248 -118.75 33.43 11.31
N LEU A 249 -117.95 34.22 10.58
CA LEU A 249 -117.59 35.58 10.98
C LEU A 249 -118.81 36.52 11.04
N SER A 250 -119.73 36.40 10.07
CA SER A 250 -120.96 37.20 10.03
C SER A 250 -121.90 36.86 11.19
N GLU A 251 -122.08 35.58 11.50
CA GLU A 251 -122.92 35.13 12.62
C GLU A 251 -122.39 35.62 13.97
N LYS A 252 -121.07 35.48 14.18
CA LYS A 252 -120.42 35.90 15.44
C LYS A 252 -120.40 37.42 15.63
N SER A 253 -120.32 38.19 14.54
CA SER A 253 -120.38 39.66 14.62
C SER A 253 -121.80 40.14 14.98
N ALA A 254 -122.84 39.47 14.50
CA ALA A 254 -124.24 39.80 14.82
C ALA A 254 -124.64 39.42 16.26
N GLU A 255 -124.07 38.34 16.82
CA GLU A 255 -124.28 37.96 18.24
C GLU A 255 -123.72 39.02 19.19
N LEU A 256 -122.57 39.63 18.84
CA LEU A 256 -121.88 40.60 19.68
C LEU A 256 -122.57 41.97 19.72
N GLU A 257 -123.15 42.41 18.60
CA GLU A 257 -123.95 43.65 18.54
C GLU A 257 -125.19 43.62 19.45
N LYS A 258 -125.81 42.45 19.65
CA LYS A 258 -127.00 42.30 20.50
C LYS A 258 -126.71 42.38 22.00
N ALA A 259 -125.46 42.28 22.43
CA ALA A 259 -125.07 42.22 23.85
C ALA A 259 -124.42 43.53 24.37
N SER A 260 -124.62 44.64 23.66
CA SER A 260 -123.88 45.90 23.83
C SER A 260 -124.03 46.60 25.19
N GLU A 261 -125.17 46.46 25.88
CA GLU A 261 -125.36 47.09 27.20
C GLU A 261 -124.44 46.48 28.28
N GLY A 262 -124.12 45.19 28.20
CA GLY A 262 -123.24 44.50 29.17
C GLY A 262 -121.75 44.82 29.00
N LEU A 263 -121.33 45.31 27.82
CA LEU A 263 -119.94 45.64 27.50
C LEU A 263 -119.47 46.92 28.21
N SER A 264 -120.37 47.89 28.37
CA SER A 264 -120.08 49.15 29.08
C SER A 264 -119.86 48.93 30.58
N PHE A 265 -120.61 48.02 31.20
CA PHE A 265 -120.44 47.66 32.62
C PHE A 265 -119.14 46.86 32.87
N LYS A 266 -118.71 46.01 31.93
CA LYS A 266 -117.43 45.30 32.01
C LYS A 266 -116.25 46.28 32.06
N GLN A 267 -116.26 47.34 31.24
CA GLN A 267 -115.22 48.37 31.28
C GLN A 267 -115.26 49.19 32.58
N LEU A 268 -116.46 49.54 33.06
CA LEU A 268 -116.64 50.30 34.29
C LEU A 268 -116.09 49.55 35.52
N TYR A 269 -116.48 48.29 35.71
CA TYR A 269 -115.99 47.47 36.83
C TYR A 269 -114.51 47.11 36.69
N GLY A 270 -114.00 46.92 35.47
CA GLY A 270 -112.57 46.71 35.21
C GLY A 270 -111.73 47.90 35.67
N ALA A 271 -112.14 49.12 35.30
CA ALA A 271 -111.45 50.34 35.72
C ALA A 271 -111.50 50.57 37.25
N VAL A 272 -112.57 50.14 37.93
CA VAL A 272 -112.66 50.20 39.40
C VAL A 272 -111.64 49.28 40.07
N LEU A 273 -111.41 48.07 39.52
CA LEU A 273 -110.40 47.14 40.06
C LEU A 273 -108.96 47.59 39.79
N ASP A 274 -108.66 48.12 38.61
CA ASP A 274 -107.31 48.58 38.28
C ASP A 274 -106.82 49.70 39.23
N LEU A 275 -107.75 50.47 39.80
CA LEU A 275 -107.45 51.56 40.73
C LEU A 275 -107.24 51.11 42.19
N GLN A 276 -107.45 49.82 42.51
CA GLN A 276 -107.36 49.29 43.88
C GLN A 276 -105.98 49.49 44.51
N GLY A 277 -104.89 49.42 43.72
CA GLY A 277 -103.53 49.64 44.20
C GLY A 277 -103.15 51.10 44.50
N THR A 278 -104.02 52.07 44.19
CA THR A 278 -103.73 53.52 44.32
C THR A 278 -104.59 54.24 45.36
N SER A 279 -105.69 53.62 45.82
CA SER A 279 -106.65 54.21 46.77
C SER A 279 -107.06 53.17 47.81
N GLU A 280 -106.16 52.81 48.72
CA GLU A 280 -106.32 51.65 49.63
C GLU A 280 -107.45 51.82 50.66
N ASN A 281 -107.77 53.04 51.09
CA ASN A 281 -108.72 53.27 52.19
C ASN A 281 -110.00 54.02 51.78
N GLN A 282 -110.23 54.29 50.49
CA GLN A 282 -111.36 55.08 50.00
C GLN A 282 -111.87 54.60 48.64
N CYS A 283 -113.17 54.75 48.37
CA CYS A 283 -113.76 54.46 47.06
C CYS A 283 -113.15 55.38 45.97
N PRO A 284 -112.61 54.84 44.87
CA PRO A 284 -111.90 55.64 43.86
C PRO A 284 -112.81 56.61 43.09
N ALA A 285 -114.13 56.36 43.06
CA ALA A 285 -115.08 57.22 42.35
C ALA A 285 -115.60 58.37 43.22
N CYS A 286 -116.10 58.08 44.43
CA CYS A 286 -116.73 59.08 45.31
C CYS A 286 -115.88 59.52 46.51
N LYS A 287 -114.71 58.89 46.72
CA LYS A 287 -113.75 59.14 47.82
C LYS A 287 -114.26 58.89 49.24
N THR A 288 -115.39 58.20 49.40
CA THR A 288 -115.87 57.76 50.72
C THR A 288 -114.90 56.73 51.33
N PRO A 289 -114.50 56.87 52.62
CA PRO A 289 -113.69 55.86 53.30
C PRO A 289 -114.35 54.48 53.30
N LEU A 290 -113.56 53.41 53.09
CA LEU A 290 -114.09 52.05 52.92
C LEU A 290 -114.87 51.53 54.14
N GLU A 291 -114.58 52.04 55.34
CA GLU A 291 -115.33 51.70 56.56
C GLU A 291 -116.79 52.19 56.55
N GLN A 292 -117.14 53.14 55.67
CA GLN A 292 -118.46 53.79 55.63
C GLN A 292 -119.30 53.43 54.39
N VAL A 293 -118.80 52.59 53.48
CA VAL A 293 -119.55 52.18 52.29
C VAL A 293 -120.46 50.98 52.58
N ALA A 294 -121.67 50.99 52.02
CA ALA A 294 -122.65 49.91 52.20
C ALA A 294 -122.19 48.58 51.58
N GLN A 295 -121.41 48.64 50.51
CA GLN A 295 -120.71 47.52 49.89
C GLN A 295 -119.36 47.99 49.40
N ASP A 296 -118.34 47.17 49.64
CA ASP A 296 -117.01 47.44 49.13
C ASP A 296 -117.06 47.49 47.59
N PRO A 297 -116.75 48.65 46.97
CA PRO A 297 -116.81 48.82 45.52
C PRO A 297 -115.85 47.88 44.77
N PHE A 298 -114.73 47.48 45.38
CA PHE A 298 -113.80 46.53 44.76
C PHE A 298 -114.36 45.10 44.81
N ALA A 299 -114.96 44.70 45.92
CA ALA A 299 -115.61 43.39 46.04
C ALA A 299 -116.82 43.27 45.09
N LEU A 300 -117.62 44.34 44.96
CA LEU A 300 -118.74 44.39 44.02
C LEU A 300 -118.26 44.31 42.56
N ALA A 301 -117.25 45.09 42.19
CA ALA A 301 -116.67 45.07 40.84
C ALA A 301 -116.13 43.68 40.46
N THR A 302 -115.46 43.00 41.39
CA THR A 302 -114.96 41.61 41.19
C THR A 302 -116.12 40.66 40.88
N THR A 303 -117.19 40.72 41.67
CA THR A 303 -118.33 39.79 41.56
C THR A 303 -119.14 40.03 40.28
N GLU A 304 -119.34 41.29 39.88
CA GLU A 304 -120.09 41.63 38.67
C GLU A 304 -119.29 41.37 37.38
N LEU A 305 -117.95 41.48 37.41
CA LEU A 305 -117.10 41.07 36.28
C LEU A 305 -117.13 39.56 36.02
N GLU A 306 -117.21 38.73 37.06
CA GLU A 306 -117.35 37.27 36.88
C GLU A 306 -118.65 36.91 36.15
N LYS A 307 -119.75 37.62 36.42
CA LYS A 307 -121.03 37.43 35.71
C LYS A 307 -120.97 37.89 34.25
N LEU A 308 -120.16 38.91 33.94
CA LEU A 308 -119.99 39.47 32.59
C LEU A 308 -118.92 38.75 31.74
N GLY A 309 -118.28 37.69 32.27
CA GLY A 309 -117.19 36.97 31.60
C GLY A 309 -117.55 36.31 30.25
N HIS A 310 -118.82 36.00 29.99
CA HIS A 310 -119.27 35.40 28.72
C HIS A 310 -119.08 36.33 27.51
N LEU A 311 -119.09 37.66 27.72
CA LEU A 311 -118.85 38.66 26.65
C LEU A 311 -117.41 38.64 26.14
N ALA A 312 -116.44 38.39 27.03
CA ALA A 312 -115.03 38.25 26.64
C ALA A 312 -114.80 37.05 25.72
N LYS A 313 -115.58 35.97 25.91
CA LYS A 313 -115.50 34.77 25.07
C LYS A 313 -116.04 35.03 23.66
N LEU A 314 -117.14 35.78 23.53
CA LEU A 314 -117.70 36.17 22.24
C LEU A 314 -116.77 37.11 21.44
N GLU A 315 -116.09 38.07 22.10
CA GLU A 315 -115.05 38.91 21.46
C GLU A 315 -113.88 38.09 20.92
N ALA A 316 -113.39 37.13 21.71
CA ALA A 316 -112.32 36.23 21.28
C ALA A 316 -112.74 35.34 20.10
N GLU A 317 -113.98 34.84 20.10
CA GLU A 317 -114.56 34.05 19.01
C GLU A 317 -114.67 34.86 17.70
N GLN A 318 -115.06 36.14 17.77
CA GLN A 318 -115.13 37.03 16.60
C GLN A 318 -113.73 37.33 16.02
N ILE A 319 -112.75 37.62 16.86
CA ILE A 319 -111.35 37.86 16.43
C ILE A 319 -110.78 36.61 15.76
N HIS A 320 -111.02 35.43 16.32
CA HIS A 320 -110.60 34.15 15.75
C HIS A 320 -111.26 33.90 14.39
N ALA A 321 -112.58 34.11 14.27
CA ALA A 321 -113.29 33.98 13.00
C ALA A 321 -112.75 34.94 11.91
N LYS A 322 -112.36 36.17 12.30
CA LYS A 322 -111.78 37.15 11.38
C LYS A 322 -110.39 36.73 10.87
N ALA A 323 -109.58 36.14 11.74
CA ALA A 323 -108.26 35.60 11.36
C ALA A 323 -108.37 34.40 10.41
N GLU A 324 -109.30 33.48 10.65
CA GLU A 324 -109.51 32.31 9.78
C GLU A 324 -110.03 32.70 8.38
N PHE A 325 -110.94 33.68 8.29
CA PHE A 325 -111.37 34.24 7.01
C PHE A 325 -110.21 34.90 6.24
N SER A 326 -109.39 35.71 6.91
CA SER A 326 -108.20 36.35 6.28
C SER A 326 -107.18 35.31 5.78
N LYS A 327 -107.04 34.19 6.48
CA LYS A 327 -106.16 33.09 6.04
C LYS A 327 -106.71 32.36 4.83
N ALA A 328 -108.02 32.10 4.79
CA ALA A 328 -108.67 31.45 3.66
C ALA A 328 -108.59 32.30 2.39
N ILE A 329 -108.86 33.61 2.48
CA ILE A 329 -108.86 34.50 1.31
C ILE A 329 -107.46 34.71 0.71
N LYS A 330 -106.42 34.77 1.55
CA LYS A 330 -105.01 34.82 1.12
C LYS A 330 -104.56 33.58 0.34
N SER A 331 -105.09 32.41 0.69
CA SER A 331 -104.81 31.17 -0.04
C SER A 331 -105.28 31.26 -1.50
N VAL A 332 -106.46 31.84 -1.74
CA VAL A 332 -106.98 32.03 -3.10
C VAL A 332 -106.18 33.10 -3.85
N HIS A 333 -105.84 34.22 -3.20
CA HIS A 333 -104.98 35.25 -3.79
C HIS A 333 -103.59 34.69 -4.19
N THR A 334 -103.02 33.78 -3.39
CA THR A 334 -101.76 33.10 -3.74
C THR A 334 -101.91 32.25 -5.01
N ILE A 335 -103.04 31.54 -5.16
CA ILE A 335 -103.32 30.76 -6.38
C ILE A 335 -103.46 31.69 -7.59
N VAL A 336 -104.18 32.81 -7.45
CA VAL A 336 -104.30 33.85 -8.49
C VAL A 336 -102.91 34.38 -8.90
N SER A 337 -102.06 34.73 -7.92
CA SER A 337 -100.70 35.24 -8.18
C SER A 337 -99.81 34.22 -8.92
N THR A 338 -99.97 32.92 -8.61
CA THR A 338 -99.19 31.86 -9.25
C THR A 338 -99.65 31.63 -10.69
N CYS A 339 -100.96 31.65 -10.95
CA CYS A 339 -101.48 31.58 -12.32
C CYS A 339 -101.01 32.76 -13.19
N VAL A 340 -101.03 33.98 -12.64
CA VAL A 340 -100.51 35.16 -13.33
C VAL A 340 -99.01 35.05 -13.60
N LYS A 341 -98.22 34.51 -12.67
CA LYS A 341 -96.76 34.35 -12.85
C LYS A 341 -96.39 33.38 -13.98
N TYR A 342 -97.10 32.27 -14.13
CA TYR A 342 -96.74 31.22 -15.09
C TYR A 342 -97.47 31.29 -16.43
N ILE A 343 -98.59 32.02 -16.52
CA ILE A 343 -99.42 32.13 -17.73
C ILE A 343 -99.52 33.59 -18.23
N GLY A 344 -99.10 34.58 -17.43
CA GLY A 344 -99.32 36.01 -17.67
C GLY A 344 -98.42 36.69 -18.71
N GLU A 345 -98.28 36.10 -19.91
CA GLU A 345 -97.83 36.85 -21.09
C GLU A 345 -99.07 37.21 -21.94
N GLY A 346 -99.77 38.30 -21.58
CA GLY A 346 -100.94 38.84 -22.30
C GLY A 346 -101.96 39.58 -21.44
N GLU A 347 -103.07 40.06 -22.03
CA GLU A 347 -104.23 40.69 -21.34
C GLU A 347 -104.94 39.66 -20.42
N ASN A 348 -104.32 39.34 -19.28
CA ASN A 348 -104.91 38.45 -18.28
C ASN A 348 -105.77 39.26 -17.31
N LEU A 349 -107.09 39.11 -17.40
CA LEU A 349 -108.07 39.79 -16.54
C LEU A 349 -107.85 39.51 -15.03
N LEU A 350 -107.13 38.45 -14.66
CA LEU A 350 -106.78 38.14 -13.26
C LEU A 350 -105.72 39.08 -12.66
N LEU A 351 -105.00 39.86 -13.48
CA LEU A 351 -104.06 40.88 -13.00
C LEU A 351 -104.75 41.95 -12.14
N ALA A 352 -106.00 42.29 -12.47
CA ALA A 352 -106.81 43.26 -11.72
C ALA A 352 -107.19 42.78 -10.31
N HIS A 353 -107.00 41.49 -10.01
CA HIS A 353 -107.31 40.90 -8.70
C HIS A 353 -106.05 40.66 -7.84
N ILE A 354 -104.86 41.04 -8.32
CA ILE A 354 -103.65 41.07 -7.51
C ILE A 354 -103.60 42.38 -6.73
N VAL A 355 -103.46 42.23 -5.42
CA VAL A 355 -103.38 43.34 -4.47
C VAL A 355 -102.10 43.18 -3.63
N ASP A 356 -101.38 44.29 -3.43
CA ASP A 356 -100.12 44.33 -2.67
C ASP A 356 -100.34 44.47 -1.15
N ASP A 357 -101.43 45.13 -0.72
CA ASP A 357 -101.78 45.26 0.70
C ASP A 357 -102.78 44.17 1.12
N ALA A 358 -102.35 43.33 2.07
CA ALA A 358 -103.18 42.27 2.65
C ALA A 358 -104.41 42.79 3.42
N ALA A 359 -104.48 44.08 3.75
CA ALA A 359 -105.64 44.70 4.39
C ALA A 359 -106.84 44.91 3.45
N GLU A 360 -106.61 44.94 2.13
CA GLU A 360 -107.65 45.10 1.10
C GLU A 360 -108.38 43.79 0.76
N LEU A 361 -107.86 42.65 1.24
CA LEU A 361 -108.44 41.33 1.10
C LEU A 361 -109.64 41.13 2.05
N GLY A 362 -110.77 41.72 1.68
CA GLY A 362 -112.05 41.57 2.37
C GLY A 362 -113.11 40.83 1.55
N TRP A 363 -114.31 40.72 2.09
CA TRP A 363 -115.45 40.12 1.38
C TRP A 363 -115.74 40.81 0.03
N ASN A 364 -115.52 42.12 -0.07
CA ASN A 364 -115.67 42.87 -1.33
C ASN A 364 -114.71 42.39 -2.43
N TRP A 365 -113.48 42.00 -2.08
CA TRP A 365 -112.52 41.43 -3.04
C TRP A 365 -112.96 40.03 -3.49
N TRP A 366 -113.48 39.23 -2.55
CA TRP A 366 -114.04 37.90 -2.82
C TRP A 366 -115.23 37.97 -3.79
N GLU A 367 -116.14 38.91 -3.57
CA GLU A 367 -117.29 39.15 -4.45
C GLU A 367 -116.85 39.56 -5.85
N GLY A 368 -115.84 40.43 -5.98
CA GLY A 368 -115.29 40.80 -7.28
C GLY A 368 -114.70 39.62 -8.08
N LEU A 369 -114.20 38.59 -7.41
CA LEU A 369 -113.63 37.39 -8.05
C LEU A 369 -114.72 36.41 -8.54
N ILE A 370 -115.89 36.38 -7.88
CA ILE A 370 -116.97 35.40 -8.12
C ILE A 370 -118.14 35.98 -8.93
N GLN A 371 -118.38 37.29 -8.87
CA GLN A 371 -119.46 37.95 -9.59
C GLN A 371 -119.14 38.11 -11.10
N LYS A 372 -120.20 38.30 -11.89
CA LYS A 372 -120.10 38.42 -13.36
C LYS A 372 -119.76 39.86 -13.74
N GLY A 373 -118.57 40.07 -14.30
CA GLY A 373 -118.18 41.32 -14.97
C GLY A 373 -118.74 41.41 -16.40
N GLU A 374 -118.55 42.56 -17.06
CA GLU A 374 -119.15 42.85 -18.38
C GLU A 374 -118.75 41.86 -19.51
N GLU A 375 -117.59 41.18 -19.41
CA GLU A 375 -117.13 40.25 -20.45
C GLU A 375 -116.91 38.79 -20.00
N ALA A 376 -116.61 38.50 -18.72
CA ALA A 376 -116.40 37.14 -18.22
C ALA A 376 -116.52 37.01 -16.69
N ILE A 377 -116.56 35.78 -16.16
CA ILE A 377 -116.48 35.47 -14.72
C ILE A 377 -115.00 35.19 -14.37
N PRO A 378 -114.32 36.05 -13.58
CA PRO A 378 -112.90 35.88 -13.25
C PRO A 378 -112.57 34.52 -12.64
N TRP A 379 -113.45 33.98 -11.78
CA TRP A 379 -113.29 32.62 -11.23
C TRP A 379 -113.20 31.52 -12.28
N ALA A 380 -113.97 31.61 -13.38
CA ALA A 380 -113.94 30.60 -14.44
C ALA A 380 -112.61 30.61 -15.20
N LEU A 381 -112.04 31.81 -15.40
CA LEU A 381 -110.71 31.98 -15.99
C LEU A 381 -109.60 31.42 -15.07
N LEU A 382 -109.73 31.62 -13.75
CA LEU A 382 -108.81 31.07 -12.76
C LEU A 382 -108.80 29.53 -12.76
N VAL A 383 -109.98 28.91 -12.85
CA VAL A 383 -110.11 27.44 -12.95
C VAL A 383 -109.43 26.90 -14.21
N GLU A 384 -109.62 27.55 -15.36
CA GLU A 384 -109.00 27.13 -16.62
C GLU A 384 -107.47 27.27 -16.58
N GLN A 385 -106.96 28.36 -16.00
CA GLN A 385 -105.53 28.59 -15.82
C GLN A 385 -104.89 27.58 -14.86
N VAL A 386 -105.56 27.24 -13.75
CA VAL A 386 -105.10 26.17 -12.85
C VAL A 386 -105.07 24.81 -13.54
N LYS A 387 -106.06 24.51 -14.39
CA LYS A 387 -106.12 23.26 -15.17
C LYS A 387 -104.98 23.13 -16.18
N GLN A 388 -104.60 24.24 -16.83
CA GLN A 388 -103.44 24.27 -17.74
C GLN A 388 -102.13 23.98 -17.00
N LEU A 389 -101.92 24.57 -15.82
CA LEU A 389 -100.72 24.34 -15.00
C LEU A 389 -100.67 22.91 -14.43
N GLU A 390 -101.81 22.36 -14.01
CA GLU A 390 -101.92 20.96 -13.57
C GLU A 390 -101.51 19.97 -14.67
N GLN A 391 -101.84 20.27 -15.94
CA GLN A 391 -101.48 19.42 -17.07
C GLN A 391 -99.99 19.55 -17.45
N LEU A 392 -99.41 20.75 -17.38
CA LEU A 392 -97.97 20.99 -17.57
C LEU A 392 -97.12 20.24 -16.53
N ASP A 393 -97.57 20.20 -15.27
CA ASP A 393 -96.87 19.49 -14.19
C ASP A 393 -96.80 17.97 -14.40
N VAL A 394 -97.83 17.37 -15.02
CA VAL A 394 -97.86 15.93 -15.36
C VAL A 394 -96.84 15.61 -16.45
N GLU A 395 -96.73 16.46 -17.47
CA GLU A 395 -95.78 16.28 -18.57
C GLU A 395 -94.32 16.41 -18.10
N VAL A 396 -94.03 17.36 -17.20
CA VAL A 396 -92.70 17.54 -16.59
C VAL A 396 -92.31 16.35 -15.70
N LYS A 397 -93.24 15.78 -14.94
CA LYS A 397 -92.96 14.59 -14.10
C LYS A 397 -92.63 13.36 -14.94
N GLN A 398 -93.37 13.10 -16.03
CA GLN A 398 -93.09 11.99 -16.95
C GLN A 398 -91.74 12.16 -17.66
N ALA A 399 -91.39 13.38 -18.07
CA ALA A 399 -90.11 13.67 -18.72
C ALA A 399 -88.89 13.48 -17.78
N ASN A 400 -89.06 13.67 -16.47
CA ASN A 400 -88.01 13.44 -15.47
C ASN A 400 -87.80 11.95 -15.14
N GLU A 401 -88.84 11.13 -15.15
CA GLU A 401 -88.71 9.67 -14.94
C GLU A 401 -87.92 9.00 -16.07
N GLY A 402 -88.07 9.45 -17.32
CA GLY A 402 -87.31 8.96 -18.47
C GLY A 402 -85.80 9.29 -18.45
N ARG A 403 -85.34 10.23 -17.62
CA ARG A 403 -83.94 10.65 -17.52
C ARG A 403 -83.08 9.78 -16.58
N LYS A 404 -83.68 9.16 -15.57
CA LYS A 404 -82.98 8.28 -14.61
C LYS A 404 -82.16 7.16 -15.28
N PRO A 405 -82.71 6.35 -16.22
CA PRO A 405 -81.93 5.30 -16.88
C PRO A 405 -80.80 5.85 -17.77
N LYS A 406 -80.97 7.05 -18.36
CA LYS A 406 -79.94 7.71 -19.18
C LYS A 406 -78.76 8.18 -18.33
N GLN A 407 -79.01 8.69 -17.11
CA GLN A 407 -77.96 9.09 -16.16
C GLN A 407 -77.14 7.88 -15.65
N GLU A 408 -77.81 6.76 -15.34
CA GLU A 408 -77.11 5.53 -14.94
C GLU A 408 -76.26 4.95 -16.07
N LYS A 409 -76.76 4.97 -17.32
CA LYS A 409 -75.98 4.58 -18.50
C LYS A 409 -74.75 5.47 -18.68
N LEU A 410 -74.89 6.78 -18.57
CA LEU A 410 -73.78 7.74 -18.66
C LEU A 410 -72.71 7.48 -17.60
N LYS A 411 -73.10 7.22 -16.35
CA LYS A 411 -72.16 6.91 -15.26
C LYS A 411 -71.32 5.66 -15.58
N LYS A 412 -71.98 4.58 -16.04
CA LYS A 412 -71.30 3.34 -16.43
C LYS A 412 -70.33 3.55 -17.60
N LEU A 413 -70.72 4.33 -18.61
CA LEU A 413 -69.84 4.64 -19.75
C LEU A 413 -68.62 5.47 -19.33
N ARG A 414 -68.77 6.41 -18.39
CA ARG A 414 -67.64 7.19 -17.83
C ARG A 414 -66.66 6.32 -17.04
N GLU A 415 -67.16 5.40 -16.21
CA GLU A 415 -66.31 4.45 -15.47
C GLU A 415 -65.51 3.55 -16.42
N LEU A 416 -66.12 3.10 -17.52
CA LEU A 416 -65.44 2.33 -18.56
C LEU A 416 -64.40 3.18 -19.33
N LYS A 417 -64.69 4.45 -19.62
CA LYS A 417 -63.74 5.37 -20.26
C LYS A 417 -62.52 5.66 -19.38
N GLU A 418 -62.70 5.82 -18.06
CA GLU A 418 -61.59 6.00 -17.14
C GLU A 418 -60.66 4.77 -17.10
N GLN A 419 -61.26 3.56 -17.05
CA GLN A 419 -60.50 2.31 -17.12
C GLN A 419 -59.77 2.15 -18.45
N ALA A 420 -60.41 2.50 -19.56
CA ALA A 420 -59.81 2.44 -20.90
C ALA A 420 -58.62 3.41 -21.03
N THR A 421 -58.75 4.63 -20.50
CA THR A 421 -57.68 5.64 -20.52
C THR A 421 -56.46 5.17 -19.71
N LYS A 422 -56.69 4.52 -18.55
CA LYS A 422 -55.62 3.94 -17.72
C LYS A 422 -54.87 2.83 -18.45
N LEU A 423 -55.58 1.90 -19.11
CA LEU A 423 -54.96 0.83 -19.88
C LEU A 423 -54.18 1.39 -21.09
N GLN A 424 -54.72 2.39 -21.78
CA GLN A 424 -54.05 3.02 -22.92
C GLN A 424 -52.77 3.76 -22.51
N ALA A 425 -52.77 4.45 -21.38
CA ALA A 425 -51.57 5.08 -20.83
C ALA A 425 -50.50 4.04 -20.43
N GLN A 426 -50.91 2.91 -19.84
CA GLN A 426 -50.00 1.81 -19.51
C GLN A 426 -49.39 1.20 -20.77
N ARG A 427 -50.19 0.93 -21.80
CA ARG A 427 -49.72 0.43 -23.10
C ARG A 427 -48.68 1.35 -23.72
N ASN A 428 -48.97 2.64 -23.81
CA ASN A 428 -48.03 3.63 -24.37
C ASN A 428 -46.72 3.69 -23.58
N THR A 429 -46.77 3.49 -22.26
CA THR A 429 -45.56 3.46 -21.40
C THR A 429 -44.69 2.26 -21.73
N TYR A 430 -45.29 1.08 -21.91
CA TYR A 430 -44.56 -0.13 -22.30
C TYR A 430 -43.98 -0.02 -23.71
N ASP A 431 -44.77 0.47 -24.68
CA ASP A 431 -44.32 0.68 -26.07
C ASP A 431 -43.17 1.70 -26.15
N ASP A 432 -43.23 2.81 -25.41
CA ASP A 432 -42.15 3.81 -25.35
C ASP A 432 -40.88 3.24 -24.68
N ALA A 433 -41.02 2.46 -23.61
CA ALA A 433 -39.90 1.79 -22.96
C ALA A 433 -39.20 0.79 -23.89
N ILE A 434 -39.96 0.00 -24.66
CA ILE A 434 -39.42 -0.91 -25.68
C ILE A 434 -38.71 -0.11 -26.79
N SER A 435 -39.35 0.94 -27.32
CA SER A 435 -38.75 1.77 -28.39
C SER A 435 -37.44 2.41 -27.96
N LYS A 436 -37.38 2.95 -26.73
CA LYS A 436 -36.16 3.53 -26.15
C LYS A 436 -35.06 2.48 -25.95
N ALA A 437 -35.41 1.33 -25.40
CA ALA A 437 -34.46 0.23 -25.21
C ALA A 437 -33.91 -0.30 -26.54
N GLN A 438 -34.77 -0.44 -27.57
CA GLN A 438 -34.34 -0.88 -28.90
C GLN A 438 -33.43 0.14 -29.57
N LYS A 439 -33.76 1.44 -29.51
CA LYS A 439 -32.87 2.51 -30.03
C LYS A 439 -31.51 2.51 -29.35
N ALA A 440 -31.46 2.26 -28.04
CA ALA A 440 -30.20 2.18 -27.30
C ALA A 440 -29.34 0.97 -27.70
N ILE A 441 -29.98 -0.17 -28.04
CA ILE A 441 -29.29 -1.35 -28.58
C ILE A 441 -28.77 -1.08 -30.00
N ASP A 442 -29.60 -0.53 -30.88
CA ASP A 442 -29.25 -0.29 -32.28
C ASP A 442 -28.16 0.77 -32.44
N ALA A 443 -28.14 1.79 -31.58
CA ALA A 443 -27.13 2.85 -31.58
C ALA A 443 -25.79 2.41 -30.96
N PHE A 444 -25.74 1.29 -30.22
CA PHE A 444 -24.58 0.91 -29.40
C PHE A 444 -23.28 0.80 -30.19
N ASP A 445 -23.30 0.12 -31.34
CA ASP A 445 -22.09 -0.13 -32.12
C ASP A 445 -21.57 1.17 -32.76
N GLU A 446 -22.45 2.11 -33.15
CA GLU A 446 -22.03 3.41 -33.69
C GLU A 446 -21.51 4.33 -32.58
N ASP A 447 -22.20 4.39 -31.43
CA ASP A 447 -21.80 5.19 -30.26
C ASP A 447 -20.45 4.74 -29.66
N ASN A 448 -20.08 3.47 -29.86
CA ASN A 448 -18.85 2.87 -29.31
C ASN A 448 -17.84 2.46 -30.38
N LYS A 449 -17.98 2.94 -31.62
CA LYS A 449 -17.16 2.57 -32.78
C LYS A 449 -15.66 2.75 -32.56
N GLU A 450 -15.25 3.87 -31.97
CA GLU A 450 -13.85 4.13 -31.61
C GLU A 450 -13.35 3.10 -30.59
N LEU A 451 -14.11 2.86 -29.52
CA LEU A 451 -13.76 1.88 -28.47
C LEU A 451 -13.67 0.45 -29.03
N ILE A 452 -14.55 0.07 -29.95
CA ILE A 452 -14.52 -1.23 -30.63
C ILE A 452 -13.24 -1.37 -31.46
N THR A 453 -12.88 -0.32 -32.22
CA THR A 453 -11.67 -0.31 -33.05
C THR A 453 -10.40 -0.37 -32.20
N GLU A 454 -10.34 0.42 -31.13
CA GLU A 454 -9.23 0.41 -30.17
C GLU A 454 -9.11 -0.94 -29.45
N ALA A 455 -10.23 -1.54 -29.01
CA ALA A 455 -10.23 -2.86 -28.36
C ALA A 455 -9.76 -3.97 -29.31
N GLU A 456 -10.06 -3.88 -30.62
CA GLU A 456 -9.56 -4.85 -31.60
C GLU A 456 -8.06 -4.71 -31.83
N ALA A 457 -7.57 -3.47 -31.98
CA ALA A 457 -6.13 -3.20 -32.12
C ALA A 457 -5.34 -3.59 -30.87
N GLU A 458 -5.91 -3.39 -29.68
CA GLU A 458 -5.33 -3.75 -28.38
C GLU A 458 -5.05 -5.26 -28.25
N LYS A 459 -5.84 -6.13 -28.89
CA LYS A 459 -5.63 -7.59 -28.82
C LYS A 459 -4.23 -8.02 -29.27
N ALA A 460 -3.73 -7.44 -30.36
CA ALA A 460 -2.39 -7.75 -30.87
C ALA A 460 -1.30 -7.31 -29.88
N VAL A 461 -1.50 -6.16 -29.23
CA VAL A 461 -0.60 -5.63 -28.20
C VAL A 461 -0.61 -6.51 -26.95
N VAL A 462 -1.80 -6.91 -26.47
CA VAL A 462 -1.94 -7.80 -25.31
C VAL A 462 -1.28 -9.16 -25.56
N GLU A 463 -1.41 -9.72 -26.77
CA GLU A 463 -0.75 -10.97 -27.11
C GLU A 463 0.78 -10.84 -27.11
N ALA A 464 1.32 -9.76 -27.67
CA ALA A 464 2.75 -9.46 -27.58
C ALA A 464 3.21 -9.28 -26.12
N ASN A 465 2.42 -8.59 -25.30
CA ASN A 465 2.70 -8.39 -23.89
C ASN A 465 2.73 -9.72 -23.10
N LYS A 466 1.81 -10.64 -23.40
CA LYS A 466 1.81 -12.00 -22.82
C LYS A 466 3.07 -12.78 -23.19
N GLN A 467 3.52 -12.67 -24.45
CA GLN A 467 4.78 -13.29 -24.88
C GLN A 467 5.97 -12.69 -24.13
N ILE A 468 6.04 -11.37 -24.00
CA ILE A 468 7.09 -10.67 -23.23
C ILE A 468 7.09 -11.15 -21.78
N ALA A 469 5.93 -11.19 -21.12
CA ALA A 469 5.81 -11.65 -19.74
C ALA A 469 6.25 -13.12 -19.58
N GLY A 470 5.87 -13.99 -20.51
CA GLY A 470 6.30 -15.39 -20.54
C GLY A 470 7.81 -15.54 -20.73
N SER A 471 8.40 -14.80 -21.67
CA SER A 471 9.85 -14.78 -21.91
C SER A 471 10.62 -14.22 -20.71
N TYR A 472 10.12 -13.14 -20.09
CA TYR A 472 10.70 -12.56 -18.88
C TYR A 472 10.71 -13.56 -17.74
N LYS A 473 9.58 -14.24 -17.48
CA LYS A 473 9.48 -15.26 -16.45
C LYS A 473 10.52 -16.37 -16.65
N LYS A 474 10.62 -16.90 -17.87
CA LYS A 474 11.61 -17.94 -18.20
C LYS A 474 13.05 -17.44 -18.01
N PHE A 475 13.34 -16.20 -18.42
CA PHE A 475 14.66 -15.60 -18.22
C PHE A 475 15.00 -15.45 -16.74
N VAL A 476 14.07 -14.97 -15.92
CA VAL A 476 14.25 -14.81 -14.48
C VAL A 476 14.46 -16.16 -13.80
N GLU A 477 13.67 -17.18 -14.15
CA GLU A 477 13.87 -18.56 -13.65
C GLU A 477 15.28 -19.06 -13.96
N MET A 478 15.74 -18.91 -15.22
CA MET A 478 17.10 -19.27 -15.62
C MET A 478 18.17 -18.48 -14.86
N LEU A 479 17.94 -17.18 -14.61
CA LEU A 479 18.85 -16.30 -13.88
C LEU A 479 18.99 -16.72 -12.40
N PHE A 480 17.87 -17.02 -11.74
CA PHE A 480 17.87 -17.52 -10.36
C PHE A 480 18.48 -18.92 -10.26
N GLU A 481 18.16 -19.84 -11.18
CA GLU A 481 18.82 -21.15 -11.23
C GLU A 481 20.34 -21.02 -11.40
N TYR A 482 20.78 -20.12 -12.27
CA TYR A 482 22.21 -19.85 -12.46
C TYR A 482 22.84 -19.29 -11.18
N LYS A 483 22.17 -18.36 -10.51
CA LYS A 483 22.61 -17.80 -9.22
C LYS A 483 22.81 -18.88 -8.16
N GLU A 484 21.88 -19.82 -8.01
CA GLU A 484 21.98 -20.88 -7.01
C GLU A 484 23.05 -21.94 -7.37
N ARG A 485 23.32 -22.17 -8.66
CA ARG A 485 24.37 -23.11 -9.12
C ARG A 485 25.77 -22.50 -9.17
N LEU A 486 25.91 -21.18 -9.16
CA LEU A 486 27.20 -20.50 -9.33
C LEU A 486 28.18 -20.74 -8.16
N PRO A 487 27.78 -20.68 -6.87
CA PRO A 487 28.67 -20.96 -5.74
C PRO A 487 29.37 -22.32 -5.83
N SER A 488 28.62 -23.38 -6.16
CA SER A 488 29.17 -24.75 -6.19
C SER A 488 30.23 -24.93 -7.29
N LYS A 489 30.04 -24.29 -8.46
CA LYS A 489 31.06 -24.27 -9.52
C LYS A 489 32.32 -23.53 -9.09
N LEU A 490 32.18 -22.41 -8.38
CA LEU A 490 33.33 -21.60 -7.97
C LEU A 490 34.12 -22.22 -6.81
N VAL A 491 33.47 -23.02 -5.95
CA VAL A 491 34.12 -23.76 -4.85
C VAL A 491 35.01 -24.88 -5.34
N ALA A 492 34.61 -25.62 -6.37
CA ALA A 492 35.36 -26.80 -6.83
C ALA A 492 36.84 -26.47 -7.08
N ASP A 493 37.13 -25.41 -7.84
CA ASP A 493 38.52 -25.01 -8.11
C ASP A 493 39.22 -24.38 -6.89
N LEU A 494 38.46 -23.82 -5.93
CA LEU A 494 39.04 -23.15 -4.76
C LEU A 494 39.45 -24.17 -3.69
N GLY A 495 38.66 -25.22 -3.47
CA GLY A 495 38.91 -26.24 -2.45
C GLY A 495 40.25 -26.96 -2.64
N GLU A 496 40.63 -27.27 -3.87
CA GLU A 496 41.93 -27.92 -4.18
C GLU A 496 43.11 -27.04 -3.79
N LEU A 497 43.09 -25.76 -4.19
CA LEU A 497 44.11 -24.78 -3.82
C LEU A 497 44.20 -24.58 -2.31
N VAL A 498 43.06 -24.56 -1.62
CA VAL A 498 43.02 -24.44 -0.15
C VAL A 498 43.70 -25.66 0.51
N VAL A 499 43.45 -26.88 0.03
CA VAL A 499 44.11 -28.09 0.54
C VAL A 499 45.62 -28.06 0.29
N GLN A 500 46.04 -27.62 -0.91
CA GLN A 500 47.46 -27.49 -1.24
C GLN A 500 48.17 -26.50 -0.31
N LEU A 501 47.60 -25.31 -0.12
CA LEU A 501 48.17 -24.28 0.75
C LEU A 501 48.13 -24.70 2.22
N TYR A 502 47.04 -25.29 2.70
CA TYR A 502 46.94 -25.77 4.07
C TYR A 502 48.01 -26.82 4.36
N ASN A 503 48.17 -27.81 3.48
CA ASN A 503 49.20 -28.83 3.64
C ASN A 503 50.62 -28.25 3.52
N ALA A 504 50.80 -27.17 2.75
CA ALA A 504 52.08 -26.47 2.64
C ALA A 504 52.42 -25.70 3.93
N PHE A 505 51.44 -25.06 4.57
CA PHE A 505 51.59 -24.41 5.88
C PHE A 505 51.77 -25.40 7.03
N ASN A 506 51.32 -26.63 6.86
CA ASN A 506 51.40 -27.72 7.84
C ASN A 506 52.31 -28.86 7.35
N ARG A 507 53.35 -28.53 6.56
CA ARG A 507 54.20 -29.53 5.88
C ARG A 507 55.00 -30.43 6.82
N TYR A 508 55.19 -30.01 8.06
CA TYR A 508 55.93 -30.76 9.07
C TYR A 508 55.03 -31.66 9.93
N ASP A 509 53.71 -31.56 9.75
CA ASP A 509 52.75 -32.43 10.43
C ASP A 509 52.83 -33.85 9.87
N ALA A 510 52.35 -34.82 10.66
CA ALA A 510 52.33 -36.20 10.21
C ALA A 510 51.40 -36.36 8.98
N PRO A 511 51.73 -37.26 8.03
CA PRO A 511 50.91 -37.45 6.82
C PRO A 511 49.43 -37.76 7.07
N LYS A 512 49.09 -38.32 8.24
CA LYS A 512 47.72 -38.61 8.67
C LYS A 512 46.91 -37.34 9.02
N ASP A 513 47.58 -36.26 9.40
CA ASP A 513 46.96 -35.00 9.83
C ASP A 513 46.87 -34.00 8.65
N GLN A 514 47.40 -34.38 7.48
CA GLN A 514 47.24 -33.63 6.23
C GLN A 514 45.85 -33.83 5.62
N LEU A 515 45.32 -32.77 5.01
CA LEU A 515 43.99 -32.79 4.38
C LEU A 515 44.03 -33.46 3.00
N ALA A 516 42.97 -34.20 2.71
CA ALA A 516 42.66 -34.72 1.38
C ALA A 516 41.67 -33.81 0.64
N VAL A 517 40.56 -33.46 1.29
CA VAL A 517 39.49 -32.64 0.71
C VAL A 517 38.96 -31.65 1.74
N ILE A 518 38.61 -30.45 1.28
CA ILE A 518 37.84 -29.46 2.06
C ILE A 518 36.55 -29.11 1.32
N LYS A 519 35.44 -29.05 2.06
CA LYS A 519 34.16 -28.51 1.59
C LYS A 519 33.96 -27.15 2.24
N LEU A 520 33.97 -26.11 1.41
CA LEU A 520 33.67 -24.75 1.82
C LEU A 520 32.14 -24.53 1.81
N PRO A 521 31.60 -23.72 2.73
CA PRO A 521 30.17 -23.44 2.78
C PRO A 521 29.72 -22.61 1.57
N LEU A 522 28.61 -23.03 0.98
CA LEU A 522 27.94 -22.44 -0.18
C LEU A 522 26.77 -21.56 0.23
N ALA A 523 26.11 -21.91 1.32
CA ALA A 523 24.95 -21.22 1.86
C ALA A 523 25.13 -20.88 3.35
N SER A 524 24.29 -19.94 3.83
CA SER A 524 24.23 -19.63 5.25
C SER A 524 23.78 -20.85 6.04
N GLY A 525 24.46 -21.12 7.17
CA GLY A 525 24.22 -22.27 8.04
C GLY A 525 25.07 -23.50 7.72
N GLU A 526 25.72 -23.56 6.56
CA GLU A 526 26.66 -24.63 6.23
C GLU A 526 27.99 -24.47 6.98
N ARG A 527 28.65 -25.60 7.24
CA ARG A 527 29.93 -25.68 7.95
C ARG A 527 31.09 -25.99 7.02
N ILE A 528 32.31 -25.68 7.46
CA ILE A 528 33.52 -26.14 6.77
C ILE A 528 33.73 -27.60 7.16
N GLU A 529 33.70 -28.51 6.19
CA GLU A 529 34.00 -29.91 6.41
C GLU A 529 35.36 -30.28 5.81
N ILE A 530 36.13 -31.11 6.49
CA ILE A 530 37.44 -31.59 6.03
C ILE A 530 37.53 -33.10 6.10
N SER A 531 38.32 -33.70 5.20
CA SER A 531 38.76 -35.09 5.28
C SER A 531 40.27 -35.17 5.27
N TYR A 532 40.81 -36.18 5.94
CA TYR A 532 42.26 -36.40 6.05
C TYR A 532 42.76 -37.38 4.98
N LYS A 533 44.05 -37.31 4.62
CA LYS A 533 44.67 -38.26 3.67
C LYS A 533 44.58 -39.71 4.14
N SER A 534 44.52 -39.95 5.44
CA SER A 534 44.35 -41.29 6.01
C SER A 534 42.95 -41.87 5.79
N ASP A 535 41.93 -41.01 5.69
CA ASP A 535 40.53 -41.42 5.47
C ASP A 535 39.79 -40.37 4.61
N PRO A 536 40.02 -40.37 3.28
CA PRO A 536 39.49 -39.33 2.40
C PRO A 536 37.96 -39.30 2.29
N ALA A 537 37.30 -40.41 2.60
CA ALA A 537 35.85 -40.57 2.47
C ALA A 537 35.08 -40.03 3.69
N LYS A 538 35.74 -39.86 4.83
CA LYS A 538 35.12 -39.41 6.07
C LYS A 538 35.33 -37.91 6.29
N PHE A 539 34.21 -37.19 6.40
CA PHE A 539 34.20 -35.75 6.64
C PHE A 539 33.96 -35.42 8.11
N PHE A 540 34.63 -34.38 8.58
CA PHE A 540 34.53 -33.85 9.92
C PHE A 540 34.32 -32.34 9.87
N ASP A 541 33.57 -31.80 10.84
CA ASP A 541 33.44 -30.35 11.04
C ASP A 541 34.77 -29.76 11.50
N ALA A 542 35.37 -28.90 10.67
CA ALA A 542 36.69 -28.33 10.89
C ALA A 542 36.77 -27.55 12.21
N LEU A 543 35.72 -26.81 12.57
CA LEU A 543 35.67 -26.03 13.83
C LEU A 543 35.57 -26.93 15.06
N HIS A 544 35.06 -28.16 14.91
CA HIS A 544 34.92 -29.09 16.01
C HIS A 544 36.22 -29.84 16.31
N ILE A 545 37.01 -30.17 15.28
CA ILE A 545 38.15 -31.09 15.42
C ILE A 545 39.53 -30.44 15.37
N LEU A 546 39.67 -29.25 14.78
CA LEU A 546 40.97 -28.60 14.62
C LEU A 546 41.31 -27.71 15.82
N SER A 547 42.61 -27.59 16.12
CA SER A 547 43.10 -26.59 17.07
C SER A 547 43.06 -25.19 16.45
N GLU A 548 43.17 -24.16 17.29
CA GLU A 548 43.15 -22.76 16.87
C GLU A 548 44.20 -22.42 15.79
N GLY A 549 45.42 -22.93 15.92
CA GLY A 549 46.48 -22.78 14.91
C GLY A 549 46.07 -23.32 13.54
N HIS A 550 45.50 -24.52 13.50
CA HIS A 550 45.03 -25.15 12.27
C HIS A 550 43.81 -24.43 11.67
N ILE A 551 42.88 -23.95 12.50
CA ILE A 551 41.74 -23.13 12.06
C ILE A 551 42.24 -21.85 11.37
N ARG A 552 43.24 -21.18 11.96
CA ARG A 552 43.89 -20.00 11.34
C ARG A 552 44.62 -20.35 10.05
N CYS A 553 45.31 -21.49 9.98
CA CYS A 553 45.92 -21.98 8.74
C CYS A 553 44.86 -22.21 7.64
N ILE A 554 43.65 -22.70 7.97
CA ILE A 554 42.54 -22.78 7.01
C ILE A 554 42.14 -21.38 6.53
N GLY A 555 41.91 -20.44 7.44
CA GLY A 555 41.54 -19.06 7.07
C GLY A 555 42.56 -18.40 6.16
N LEU A 556 43.85 -18.55 6.48
CA LEU A 556 44.97 -18.08 5.66
C LEU A 556 44.99 -18.76 4.28
N SER A 557 44.76 -20.07 4.23
CA SER A 557 44.72 -20.84 2.98
C SER A 557 43.57 -20.40 2.08
N ILE A 558 42.38 -20.11 2.64
CA ILE A 558 41.23 -19.60 1.90
C ILE A 558 41.54 -18.23 1.26
N LEU A 559 42.09 -17.31 2.05
CA LEU A 559 42.46 -15.97 1.57
C LEU A 559 43.49 -16.03 0.44
N LEU A 560 44.57 -16.80 0.63
CA LEU A 560 45.65 -16.90 -0.33
C LEU A 560 45.25 -17.70 -1.58
N ALA A 561 44.45 -18.76 -1.44
CA ALA A 561 43.88 -19.48 -2.58
C ALA A 561 43.03 -18.54 -3.45
N LYS A 562 42.24 -17.66 -2.81
CA LYS A 562 41.44 -16.69 -3.53
C LYS A 562 42.30 -15.62 -4.22
N ASN A 563 43.38 -15.16 -3.59
CA ASN A 563 44.36 -14.25 -4.20
C ASN A 563 45.02 -14.88 -5.44
N LEU A 564 45.37 -16.18 -5.38
CA LEU A 564 45.91 -16.92 -6.51
C LEU A 564 44.88 -17.03 -7.64
N LYS A 565 43.64 -17.44 -7.33
CA LYS A 565 42.56 -17.59 -8.33
C LYS A 565 42.20 -16.27 -9.02
N THR A 566 42.33 -15.14 -8.31
CA THR A 566 42.07 -13.80 -8.86
C THR A 566 43.25 -13.21 -9.63
N ASN A 567 44.39 -13.92 -9.66
CA ASN A 567 45.64 -13.48 -10.30
C ASN A 567 46.07 -12.06 -9.88
N SER A 568 45.85 -11.70 -8.61
CA SER A 568 46.29 -10.40 -8.11
C SER A 568 47.81 -10.34 -8.05
N PRO A 569 48.46 -9.24 -8.49
CA PRO A 569 49.93 -9.14 -8.47
C PRO A 569 50.49 -8.87 -7.05
N LEU A 570 49.65 -8.70 -6.04
CA LEU A 570 50.03 -8.16 -4.74
C LEU A 570 49.50 -8.97 -3.55
N LEU A 571 50.32 -9.07 -2.51
CA LEU A 571 49.98 -9.56 -1.17
C LEU A 571 50.50 -8.60 -0.11
N ILE A 572 49.64 -8.22 0.84
CA ILE A 572 49.94 -7.30 1.93
C ILE A 572 49.59 -8.00 3.24
N PHE A 573 50.58 -8.21 4.10
CA PHE A 573 50.41 -8.80 5.42
C PHE A 573 50.51 -7.73 6.52
N ASP A 574 49.43 -7.52 7.28
CA ASP A 574 49.48 -6.73 8.52
C ASP A 574 49.68 -7.65 9.73
N ASP A 575 50.94 -7.78 10.12
CA ASP A 575 51.40 -8.51 11.28
C ASP A 575 50.96 -9.99 11.35
N PRO A 576 51.40 -10.82 10.39
CA PRO A 576 51.00 -12.23 10.31
C PRO A 576 51.44 -13.04 11.52
N VAL A 577 52.49 -12.58 12.23
CA VAL A 577 53.06 -13.22 13.43
C VAL A 577 52.03 -13.33 14.56
N ASN A 578 51.16 -12.32 14.72
CA ASN A 578 50.11 -12.31 15.75
C ASN A 578 48.91 -13.21 15.39
N ALA A 579 48.77 -13.57 14.12
CA ALA A 579 47.68 -14.40 13.63
C ALA A 579 48.08 -15.88 13.50
N ILE A 580 49.36 -16.22 13.63
CA ILE A 580 49.92 -17.55 13.34
C ILE A 580 50.81 -18.01 14.50
N ASP A 581 50.56 -19.24 14.94
CA ASP A 581 51.32 -19.88 16.01
C ASP A 581 52.76 -20.18 15.60
N ASP A 582 53.70 -20.12 16.55
CA ASP A 582 55.14 -20.22 16.32
C ASP A 582 55.55 -21.47 15.53
N GLU A 583 54.87 -22.60 15.76
CA GLU A 583 55.09 -23.88 15.10
C GLU A 583 54.90 -23.82 13.57
N HIS A 584 53.87 -23.10 13.11
CA HIS A 584 53.55 -23.00 11.68
C HIS A 584 54.34 -21.90 10.95
N ARG A 585 54.94 -20.95 11.68
CA ARG A 585 55.63 -19.78 11.09
C ARG A 585 56.75 -20.16 10.13
N LYS A 586 57.50 -21.23 10.41
CA LYS A 586 58.57 -21.70 9.51
C LYS A 586 57.99 -22.16 8.19
N ALA A 587 57.02 -23.06 8.22
CA ALA A 587 56.38 -23.59 7.03
C ALA A 587 55.72 -22.49 6.18
N ILE A 588 55.08 -21.51 6.81
CA ILE A 588 54.46 -20.38 6.11
C ILE A 588 55.51 -19.50 5.41
N ARG A 589 56.66 -19.21 6.04
CA ARG A 589 57.76 -18.50 5.34
C ARG A 589 58.25 -19.29 4.14
N GLU A 590 58.40 -20.61 4.27
CA GLU A 590 58.81 -21.45 3.14
C GLU A 590 57.77 -21.41 2.02
N THR A 591 56.47 -21.46 2.34
CA THR A 591 55.42 -21.36 1.32
C THR A 591 55.35 -19.99 0.65
N LEU A 592 55.58 -18.90 1.38
CA LEU A 592 55.52 -17.55 0.82
C LEU A 592 56.74 -17.22 -0.07
N TYR A 593 57.93 -17.72 0.29
CA TYR A 593 59.18 -17.26 -0.32
C TYR A 593 60.00 -18.34 -1.01
N LYS A 594 59.72 -19.63 -0.77
CA LYS A 594 60.45 -20.75 -1.41
C LYS A 594 59.61 -21.56 -2.40
N ASP A 595 58.31 -21.70 -2.15
CA ASP A 595 57.42 -22.40 -3.06
C ASP A 595 57.05 -21.52 -4.27
N GLU A 596 56.62 -22.13 -5.39
CA GLU A 596 56.30 -21.42 -6.63
C GLU A 596 55.00 -20.61 -6.57
N PHE A 597 54.16 -20.79 -5.54
CA PHE A 597 52.83 -20.19 -5.47
C PHE A 597 52.83 -18.66 -5.63
N PHE A 598 53.80 -17.97 -5.02
CA PHE A 598 53.80 -16.51 -4.90
C PHE A 598 55.00 -15.84 -5.54
N LYS A 599 55.77 -16.57 -6.36
CA LYS A 599 57.05 -16.11 -6.92
C LYS A 599 56.92 -14.85 -7.78
N GLU A 600 55.83 -14.69 -8.52
CA GLU A 600 55.58 -13.53 -9.40
C GLU A 600 54.81 -12.41 -8.71
N LYS A 601 54.49 -12.55 -7.42
CA LYS A 601 53.70 -11.56 -6.68
C LYS A 601 54.59 -10.67 -5.83
N GLN A 602 54.24 -9.39 -5.80
CA GLN A 602 54.79 -8.47 -4.82
C GLN A 602 54.25 -8.81 -3.43
N ILE A 603 55.13 -8.92 -2.44
CA ILE A 603 54.79 -9.16 -1.04
C ILE A 603 55.24 -7.97 -0.20
N ILE A 604 54.28 -7.31 0.44
CA ILE A 604 54.50 -6.28 1.45
C ILE A 604 54.13 -6.87 2.81
N LEU A 605 55.08 -6.94 3.74
CA LEU A 605 54.86 -7.57 5.04
C LEU A 605 55.27 -6.63 6.16
N ALA A 606 54.31 -6.22 6.96
CA ALA A 606 54.54 -5.55 8.23
C ALA A 606 54.57 -6.59 9.36
N CYS A 607 55.56 -6.55 10.25
CA CYS A 607 55.68 -7.47 11.39
C CYS A 607 56.31 -6.82 12.62
N HIS A 608 56.02 -7.39 13.80
CA HIS A 608 56.66 -6.98 15.05
C HIS A 608 57.83 -7.90 15.47
N GLY A 609 57.90 -9.12 14.95
CA GLY A 609 58.91 -10.11 15.32
C GLY A 609 60.24 -9.90 14.58
N GLU A 610 61.28 -9.47 15.29
CA GLU A 610 62.62 -9.25 14.71
C GLU A 610 63.22 -10.55 14.17
N GLU A 611 63.13 -11.64 14.92
CA GLU A 611 63.60 -12.95 14.47
C GLU A 611 62.80 -13.46 13.26
N PHE A 612 61.51 -13.11 13.14
CA PHE A 612 60.73 -13.47 11.96
C PHE A 612 61.22 -12.75 10.71
N LEU A 613 61.44 -11.43 10.78
CA LEU A 613 62.03 -10.62 9.71
C LEU A 613 63.40 -11.17 9.29
N LYS A 614 64.26 -11.40 10.27
CA LYS A 614 65.61 -11.90 10.07
C LYS A 614 65.61 -13.28 9.41
N ASN A 615 64.73 -14.18 9.84
CA ASN A 615 64.59 -15.50 9.22
C ASN A 615 64.13 -15.41 7.76
N ILE A 616 63.22 -14.48 7.40
CA ILE A 616 62.86 -14.23 5.99
C ILE A 616 64.12 -13.86 5.18
N HIS A 617 64.89 -12.88 5.66
CA HIS A 617 66.13 -12.42 5.02
C HIS A 617 67.16 -13.54 4.87
N GLN A 618 67.26 -14.44 5.85
CA GLN A 618 68.11 -15.62 5.75
C GLN A 618 67.57 -16.63 4.75
N ASP A 619 66.26 -16.89 4.74
CA ASP A 619 65.61 -17.89 3.89
C ASP A 619 65.71 -17.54 2.39
N ILE A 620 65.56 -16.27 2.02
CA ILE A 620 65.63 -15.79 0.62
C ILE A 620 67.07 -15.64 0.09
N GLY A 621 68.07 -15.67 0.98
CA GLY A 621 69.48 -15.52 0.61
C GLY A 621 69.92 -14.08 0.32
N LYS A 622 71.23 -13.89 0.11
CA LYS A 622 71.86 -12.56 -0.01
C LYS A 622 71.30 -11.74 -1.19
N LYS A 623 71.12 -12.37 -2.35
CA LYS A 623 70.73 -11.66 -3.59
C LYS A 623 69.35 -11.02 -3.43
N ALA A 624 68.33 -11.83 -3.15
CA ALA A 624 66.96 -11.36 -2.94
C ALA A 624 66.85 -10.41 -1.73
N ALA A 625 67.62 -10.65 -0.65
CA ALA A 625 67.68 -9.73 0.48
C ALA A 625 68.18 -8.33 0.08
N ARG A 626 69.19 -8.24 -0.80
CA ARG A 626 69.69 -6.97 -1.33
C ARG A 626 68.68 -6.28 -2.25
N GLU A 627 67.89 -7.06 -2.97
CA GLU A 627 66.84 -6.59 -3.88
C GLU A 627 65.51 -6.33 -3.16
N SER A 628 65.45 -6.52 -1.83
CA SER A 628 64.28 -6.21 -1.00
C SER A 628 64.36 -4.81 -0.40
N ALA A 629 63.21 -4.14 -0.23
CA ALA A 629 63.12 -2.94 0.57
C ALA A 629 62.81 -3.31 2.02
N THR A 630 63.59 -2.80 2.99
CA THR A 630 63.34 -3.07 4.41
C THR A 630 63.31 -1.76 5.21
N TYR A 631 62.19 -1.51 5.89
CA TYR A 631 61.95 -0.31 6.70
C TYR A 631 61.81 -0.67 8.18
N LYS A 632 62.28 0.22 9.05
CA LYS A 632 62.16 0.13 10.50
C LYS A 632 61.28 1.27 11.01
N PHE A 633 60.12 0.92 11.55
CA PHE A 633 59.23 1.85 12.24
C PHE A 633 59.65 1.88 13.71
N LEU A 634 60.15 3.02 14.17
CA LEU A 634 60.67 3.18 15.53
C LEU A 634 59.51 3.42 16.52
N PRO A 635 59.64 2.96 17.78
CA PRO A 635 58.69 3.29 18.82
C PRO A 635 58.65 4.80 19.06
N GLN A 636 57.44 5.35 19.22
CA GLN A 636 57.23 6.78 19.47
C GLN A 636 57.71 7.16 20.88
N ARG A 637 58.46 8.25 20.98
CA ARG A 637 59.01 8.80 22.23
C ARG A 637 58.54 10.25 22.45
N GLY A 638 57.24 10.47 22.26
CA GLY A 638 56.60 11.78 22.41
C GLY A 638 56.34 12.50 21.08
N GLU A 639 56.86 11.99 19.96
CA GLU A 639 56.50 12.48 18.64
C GLU A 639 55.10 12.01 18.24
N SER A 640 54.32 12.91 17.63
CA SER A 640 52.99 12.61 17.08
C SER A 640 53.02 12.03 15.66
N HIS A 641 54.17 11.57 15.19
CA HIS A 641 54.41 11.08 13.83
C HIS A 641 55.23 9.79 13.84
N ILE A 642 54.84 8.84 12.99
CA ILE A 642 55.55 7.58 12.77
C ILE A 642 56.98 7.85 12.30
N GLN A 643 57.95 7.32 13.03
CA GLN A 643 59.36 7.47 12.70
C GLN A 643 59.81 6.30 11.81
N VAL A 644 60.10 6.58 10.54
CA VAL A 644 60.62 5.60 9.59
C VAL A 644 62.14 5.73 9.51
N ALA A 645 62.84 4.60 9.65
CA ALA A 645 64.29 4.50 9.52
C ALA A 645 64.67 3.33 8.60
N SER A 646 65.86 3.39 8.03
CA SER A 646 66.47 2.26 7.33
C SER A 646 67.34 1.44 8.30
N PHE A 647 67.54 0.17 7.97
CA PHE A 647 68.51 -0.65 8.69
C PHE A 647 69.93 -0.20 8.34
N THR A 648 70.71 0.19 9.35
CA THR A 648 72.13 0.52 9.18
C THR A 648 72.94 -0.70 8.74
N CYS A 649 72.57 -1.87 9.26
CA CYS A 649 73.11 -3.16 8.87
C CYS A 649 71.98 -4.07 8.36
N PRO A 650 72.09 -4.66 7.17
CA PRO A 650 71.05 -5.53 6.63
C PRO A 650 70.85 -6.77 7.53
N PRO A 651 69.61 -7.27 7.69
CA PRO A 651 69.36 -8.45 8.52
C PRO A 651 70.03 -9.74 8.01
N ASN A 652 70.19 -9.89 6.70
CA ASN A 652 70.88 -11.04 6.10
C ASN A 652 72.37 -11.07 6.49
N TYR A 653 72.86 -12.18 7.06
CA TYR A 653 74.21 -12.21 7.65
C TYR A 653 75.33 -12.15 6.59
N VAL A 654 75.12 -12.79 5.44
CA VAL A 654 76.09 -12.83 4.34
C VAL A 654 76.18 -11.45 3.67
N LEU A 655 75.03 -10.78 3.50
CA LEU A 655 74.94 -9.41 3.00
C LEU A 655 75.58 -8.43 3.99
N ALA A 656 75.32 -8.57 5.29
CA ALA A 656 75.94 -7.76 6.34
C ALA A 656 77.47 -7.90 6.31
N ALA A 657 77.98 -9.13 6.25
CA ALA A 657 79.41 -9.39 6.15
C ALA A 657 80.04 -8.73 4.92
N THR A 658 79.34 -8.77 3.78
CA THR A 658 79.77 -8.11 2.54
C THR A 658 79.82 -6.59 2.68
N ASN A 659 78.80 -5.97 3.29
CA ASN A 659 78.74 -4.52 3.47
C ASN A 659 79.82 -4.02 4.44
N TYR A 660 80.08 -4.74 5.53
CA TYR A 660 81.14 -4.39 6.46
C TYR A 660 82.53 -4.57 5.85
N LEU A 661 82.74 -5.61 5.04
CA LEU A 661 83.99 -5.78 4.29
C LEU A 661 84.23 -4.58 3.35
N ALA A 662 83.20 -4.16 2.61
CA ALA A 662 83.26 -3.00 1.71
C ALA A 662 83.54 -1.69 2.46
N SER A 663 83.14 -1.59 3.73
CA SER A 663 83.38 -0.43 4.59
C SER A 663 84.66 -0.53 5.43
N ALA A 664 85.49 -1.55 5.19
CA ALA A 664 86.70 -1.88 5.95
C ALA A 664 86.49 -2.15 7.46
N GLU A 665 85.27 -2.50 7.87
CA GLU A 665 84.93 -2.88 9.24
C GLU A 665 85.14 -4.39 9.46
N TYR A 666 86.39 -4.85 9.38
CA TYR A 666 86.72 -6.27 9.30
C TYR A 666 86.21 -7.11 10.48
N ARG A 667 86.22 -6.57 11.70
CA ARG A 667 85.68 -7.28 12.88
C ARG A 667 84.17 -7.54 12.74
N ASN A 668 83.40 -6.53 12.31
CA ASN A 668 81.96 -6.66 12.10
C ASN A 668 81.64 -7.58 10.92
N ALA A 669 82.49 -7.56 9.89
CA ALA A 669 82.44 -8.51 8.78
C ALA A 669 82.62 -9.95 9.29
N LEU A 670 83.65 -10.21 10.11
CA LEU A 670 83.92 -11.53 10.68
C LEU A 670 82.83 -12.00 11.65
N ALA A 671 82.29 -11.13 12.50
CA ALA A 671 81.18 -11.47 13.40
C ALA A 671 79.90 -11.84 12.62
N SER A 672 79.64 -11.16 11.50
CA SER A 672 78.53 -11.51 10.60
C SER A 672 78.82 -12.79 9.82
N SER A 673 80.06 -12.98 9.36
CA SER A 673 80.53 -14.20 8.69
C SER A 673 80.39 -15.43 9.58
N ARG A 674 80.68 -15.31 10.89
CA ARG A 674 80.51 -16.40 11.84
C ARG A 674 79.05 -16.85 11.95
N ARG A 675 78.13 -15.90 12.13
CA ARG A 675 76.68 -16.17 12.18
C ARG A 675 76.15 -16.72 10.86
N ALA A 676 76.67 -16.24 9.73
CA ALA A 676 76.37 -16.80 8.41
C ALA A 676 76.82 -18.25 8.30
N LEU A 677 78.04 -18.59 8.75
CA LEU A 677 78.54 -19.96 8.69
C LEU A 677 77.71 -20.93 9.55
N GLU A 678 77.29 -20.51 10.74
CA GLU A 678 76.42 -21.33 11.61
C GLU A 678 75.12 -21.70 10.88
N LEU A 679 74.43 -20.70 10.34
CA LEU A 679 73.21 -20.88 9.56
C LEU A 679 73.43 -21.71 8.28
N LEU A 680 74.46 -21.39 7.49
CA LEU A 680 74.72 -22.06 6.22
C LEU A 680 75.18 -23.50 6.42
N SER A 681 75.84 -23.82 7.54
CA SER A 681 76.17 -25.20 7.90
C SER A 681 74.92 -26.03 8.18
N GLU A 682 73.94 -25.46 8.89
CA GLU A 682 72.64 -26.12 9.07
C GLU A 682 71.92 -26.32 7.73
N LYS A 683 71.90 -25.31 6.86
CA LYS A 683 71.31 -25.44 5.51
C LYS A 683 72.03 -26.50 4.67
N ALA A 684 73.35 -26.55 4.71
CA ALA A 684 74.15 -27.55 4.02
C ALA A 684 73.85 -28.97 4.52
N TRP A 685 73.60 -29.13 5.83
CA TRP A 685 73.16 -30.41 6.38
C TRP A 685 71.79 -30.80 5.82
N HIS A 686 70.80 -29.91 5.83
CA HIS A 686 69.49 -30.20 5.25
C HIS A 686 69.59 -30.54 3.75
N HIS A 687 70.39 -29.79 3.00
CA HIS A 687 70.66 -30.03 1.58
C HIS A 687 71.28 -31.41 1.35
N TYR A 688 72.30 -31.76 2.13
CA TYR A 688 72.89 -33.10 2.10
C TYR A 688 71.84 -34.17 2.41
N GLY A 689 71.07 -34.04 3.51
CA GLY A 689 70.07 -35.04 3.89
C GLY A 689 68.96 -35.24 2.85
N LYS A 690 68.63 -34.21 2.05
CA LYS A 690 67.65 -34.28 0.96
C LYS A 690 68.18 -34.99 -0.29
N HIS A 691 69.48 -34.90 -0.56
CA HIS A 691 70.10 -35.33 -1.81
C HIS A 691 71.09 -36.49 -1.66
N CYS A 692 71.46 -36.88 -0.44
CA CYS A 692 72.40 -37.97 -0.19
C CYS A 692 71.76 -39.34 -0.48
N ASP A 693 72.61 -40.36 -0.69
CA ASP A 693 72.15 -41.74 -0.76
C ASP A 693 71.70 -42.19 0.64
N LYS A 694 70.69 -43.06 0.73
CA LYS A 694 70.28 -43.68 2.01
C LYS A 694 71.39 -44.50 2.64
N ARG A 695 72.40 -44.91 1.86
CA ARG A 695 73.60 -45.64 2.31
C ARG A 695 74.72 -44.72 2.78
N ASP A 696 74.60 -43.41 2.56
CA ASP A 696 75.62 -42.48 3.02
C ASP A 696 75.62 -42.40 4.55
N ASP A 697 76.81 -42.27 5.13
CA ASP A 697 76.96 -42.16 6.57
C ASP A 697 76.26 -40.91 7.13
N MET A 698 75.77 -41.04 8.36
CA MET A 698 75.21 -39.92 9.12
C MET A 698 76.27 -38.84 9.42
N ILE A 699 75.83 -37.59 9.48
CA ILE A 699 76.63 -36.47 10.00
C ILE A 699 76.77 -36.64 11.52
N SER A 700 78.00 -36.63 12.02
CA SER A 700 78.27 -36.65 13.46
C SER A 700 78.61 -35.26 13.98
N VAL A 701 78.04 -34.90 15.13
CA VAL A 701 78.28 -33.62 15.81
C VAL A 701 79.01 -33.83 17.12
N SER A 702 80.08 -33.09 17.32
CA SER A 702 80.82 -33.05 18.58
C SER A 702 80.31 -31.91 19.44
N LYS A 703 80.04 -32.18 20.73
CA LYS A 703 79.70 -31.17 21.73
C LYS A 703 80.74 -31.17 22.83
N ARG A 704 81.16 -29.98 23.28
CA ARG A 704 82.11 -29.83 24.40
C ARG A 704 81.47 -30.11 25.76
N ALA A 705 80.17 -29.85 25.88
CA ALA A 705 79.34 -30.20 27.03
C ALA A 705 77.87 -30.38 26.57
N PRO A 706 77.01 -31.11 27.31
CA PRO A 706 75.63 -31.38 26.89
C PRO A 706 74.79 -30.12 26.59
N HIS A 707 75.04 -29.03 27.32
CA HIS A 707 74.32 -27.76 27.22
C HIS A 707 74.94 -26.76 26.23
N LEU A 708 76.12 -27.07 25.67
CA LEU A 708 76.77 -26.20 24.70
C LEU A 708 76.33 -26.54 23.26
N PRO A 709 76.35 -25.55 22.34
CA PRO A 709 76.13 -25.81 20.93
C PRO A 709 77.18 -26.79 20.38
N HIS A 710 76.85 -27.46 19.27
CA HIS A 710 77.82 -28.31 18.59
C HIS A 710 79.01 -27.49 18.07
N ASP A 711 80.19 -28.10 18.06
CA ASP A 711 81.39 -27.46 17.56
C ASP A 711 81.24 -27.19 16.05
N LEU A 712 81.22 -25.91 15.68
CA LEU A 712 80.97 -25.49 14.30
C LEU A 712 82.06 -25.98 13.34
N ARG A 713 83.33 -26.04 13.79
CA ARG A 713 84.42 -26.52 12.95
C ARG A 713 84.21 -27.98 12.61
N ALA A 714 83.95 -28.79 13.64
CA ALA A 714 83.70 -30.21 13.49
C ALA A 714 82.51 -30.47 12.56
N LEU A 715 81.43 -29.71 12.70
CA LEU A 715 80.27 -29.80 11.80
C LEU A 715 80.65 -29.48 10.34
N ALA A 716 81.33 -28.35 10.10
CA ALA A 716 81.74 -27.94 8.75
C ALA A 716 82.72 -28.94 8.11
N GLU A 717 83.68 -29.48 8.88
CA GLU A 717 84.60 -30.53 8.41
C GLU A 717 83.84 -31.82 8.04
N ASN A 718 82.85 -32.21 8.85
CA ASN A 718 82.03 -33.39 8.60
C ASN A 718 81.18 -33.22 7.34
N LEU A 719 80.48 -32.09 7.22
CA LEU A 719 79.67 -31.75 6.05
C LEU A 719 80.51 -31.75 4.78
N LYS A 720 81.67 -31.06 4.79
CA LYS A 720 82.62 -31.07 3.67
C LYS A 720 83.01 -32.49 3.27
N ALA A 721 83.46 -33.30 4.24
CA ALA A 721 83.94 -34.65 3.97
C ALA A 721 82.84 -35.56 3.44
N LYS A 722 81.63 -35.49 4.02
CA LYS A 722 80.49 -36.35 3.65
C LYS A 722 79.91 -35.96 2.29
N ILE A 723 79.70 -34.67 2.03
CA ILE A 723 79.25 -34.17 0.72
C ILE A 723 80.28 -34.54 -0.36
N SER A 724 81.57 -34.36 -0.10
CA SER A 724 82.65 -34.72 -1.03
C SER A 724 82.66 -36.22 -1.37
N ARG A 725 82.53 -37.09 -0.36
CA ARG A 725 82.57 -38.56 -0.52
C ARG A 725 81.28 -39.18 -1.05
N SER A 726 80.13 -38.52 -0.89
CA SER A 726 78.85 -39.03 -1.37
C SER A 726 78.91 -39.31 -2.87
N LYS A 727 78.39 -40.47 -3.28
CA LYS A 727 78.28 -40.87 -4.68
C LYS A 727 76.99 -40.38 -5.34
N ALA A 728 76.07 -39.84 -4.54
CA ALA A 728 74.83 -39.25 -5.04
C ALA A 728 75.11 -37.93 -5.80
N GLU A 729 74.23 -37.61 -6.74
CA GLU A 729 74.27 -36.35 -7.48
C GLU A 729 73.70 -35.23 -6.59
N ILE A 730 74.57 -34.67 -5.75
CA ILE A 730 74.23 -33.54 -4.89
C ILE A 730 74.32 -32.25 -5.73
N PRO A 731 73.26 -31.44 -5.84
CA PRO A 731 73.30 -30.16 -6.55
C PRO A 731 74.36 -29.21 -5.96
N ASN A 732 75.12 -28.52 -6.82
CA ASN A 732 76.18 -27.58 -6.47
C ASN A 732 77.27 -28.16 -5.52
N LYS A 733 77.52 -29.47 -5.61
CA LYS A 733 78.47 -30.19 -4.76
C LYS A 733 79.86 -29.56 -4.74
N LEU A 734 80.41 -29.19 -5.90
CA LEU A 734 81.77 -28.66 -6.01
C LEU A 734 81.89 -27.30 -5.34
N GLU A 735 80.90 -26.43 -5.54
CA GLU A 735 80.84 -25.10 -4.95
C GLU A 735 80.71 -25.16 -3.42
N ILE A 736 79.86 -26.05 -2.90
CA ILE A 736 79.68 -26.25 -1.45
C ILE A 736 80.99 -26.74 -0.82
N VAL A 737 81.61 -27.77 -1.41
CA VAL A 737 82.85 -28.35 -0.90
C VAL A 737 83.98 -27.32 -0.97
N GLY A 738 84.15 -26.63 -2.09
CA GLY A 738 85.20 -25.61 -2.26
C GLY A 738 85.06 -24.43 -1.29
N ALA A 739 83.83 -24.01 -0.99
CA ALA A 739 83.57 -22.99 0.02
C ALA A 739 83.98 -23.44 1.43
N PHE A 740 83.63 -24.67 1.82
CA PHE A 740 84.08 -25.22 3.11
C PHE A 740 85.60 -25.44 3.17
N GLU A 741 86.23 -25.88 2.08
CA GLU A 741 87.70 -26.02 2.00
C GLU A 741 88.39 -24.69 2.26
N SER A 742 87.93 -23.63 1.60
CA SER A 742 88.48 -22.28 1.73
C SER A 742 88.29 -21.72 3.16
N LEU A 743 87.14 -21.97 3.80
CA LEU A 743 86.85 -21.49 5.16
C LEU A 743 87.60 -22.25 6.26
N LEU A 744 87.78 -23.56 6.09
CA LEU A 744 88.41 -24.42 7.10
C LEU A 744 89.94 -24.38 7.05
N GLY A 745 90.49 -24.06 5.87
CA GLY A 745 91.92 -24.05 5.61
C GLY A 745 92.58 -25.41 5.89
N VAL A 746 93.88 -25.39 6.15
CA VAL A 746 94.66 -26.62 6.38
C VAL A 746 94.34 -27.26 7.74
N ASN A 747 94.18 -26.45 8.79
CA ASN A 747 93.90 -26.92 10.15
C ASN A 747 93.29 -25.82 11.05
N GLY A 748 93.09 -26.15 12.34
CA GLY A 748 92.54 -25.26 13.37
C GLY A 748 93.24 -23.91 13.56
N GLN A 749 94.51 -23.82 13.16
CA GLN A 749 95.38 -22.65 13.27
C GLN A 749 95.47 -21.85 11.97
N ASP A 750 94.71 -22.24 10.93
CA ASP A 750 94.65 -21.47 9.69
C ASP A 750 94.07 -20.06 9.95
N PRO A 751 94.65 -19.00 9.39
CA PRO A 751 94.19 -17.63 9.58
C PRO A 751 92.69 -17.45 9.31
N HIS A 752 92.14 -18.14 8.30
CA HIS A 752 90.72 -18.02 7.95
C HIS A 752 89.80 -18.45 9.11
N TRP A 753 90.12 -19.58 9.74
CA TRP A 753 89.34 -20.10 10.87
C TRP A 753 89.59 -19.32 12.16
N LEU A 754 90.85 -18.94 12.42
CA LEU A 754 91.19 -18.13 13.58
C LEU A 754 90.47 -16.78 13.54
N TYR A 755 90.45 -16.11 12.40
CA TYR A 755 89.76 -14.84 12.22
C TYR A 755 88.25 -14.97 12.44
N LEU A 756 87.62 -16.05 11.96
CA LEU A 756 86.20 -16.32 12.22
C LEU A 756 85.86 -16.44 13.72
N ASN A 757 86.75 -17.03 14.53
CA ASN A 757 86.53 -17.13 15.98
C ASN A 757 86.91 -15.84 16.71
N LYS A 758 88.02 -15.20 16.35
CA LYS A 758 88.48 -13.95 16.99
C LYS A 758 87.60 -12.75 16.66
N GLY A 759 86.92 -12.77 15.51
CA GLY A 759 85.96 -11.75 15.10
C GLY A 759 84.78 -11.58 16.06
N THR A 760 84.46 -12.62 16.85
CA THR A 760 83.35 -12.60 17.83
C THR A 760 83.78 -12.35 19.28
N HIS A 761 85.08 -12.19 19.55
CA HIS A 761 85.62 -12.04 20.91
C HIS A 761 86.54 -10.82 21.06
N GLU A 762 86.53 -10.25 22.27
CA GLU A 762 87.33 -9.08 22.64
C GLU A 762 88.59 -9.57 23.41
N GLU A 763 89.76 -9.57 22.78
CA GLU A 763 91.06 -9.93 23.39
C GLU A 763 91.94 -8.67 23.63
N ALA A 764 92.88 -8.71 24.59
CA ALA A 764 93.85 -7.63 24.82
C ALA A 764 95.07 -7.74 23.85
N ASP A 765 95.61 -6.61 23.39
CA ASP A 765 96.79 -6.47 22.50
C ASP A 765 96.70 -7.25 21.16
N ARG A 766 96.04 -6.66 20.14
CA ARG A 766 95.65 -7.36 18.90
C ARG A 766 96.50 -7.00 17.68
N ASP A 767 96.81 -8.00 16.88
CA ASP A 767 97.15 -7.83 15.46
C ASP A 767 95.91 -7.39 14.66
N GLU A 768 96.13 -6.54 13.65
CA GLU A 768 95.07 -6.14 12.71
C GLU A 768 94.66 -7.31 11.79
N PHE A 769 93.38 -7.35 11.39
CA PHE A 769 92.91 -8.35 10.44
C PHE A 769 93.33 -7.99 9.01
N GLU A 770 93.98 -8.91 8.32
CA GLU A 770 94.37 -8.73 6.92
C GLU A 770 93.15 -8.77 5.97
N HIS A 771 93.06 -7.78 5.08
CA HIS A 771 91.96 -7.65 4.12
C HIS A 771 91.74 -8.91 3.27
N GLY A 772 92.81 -9.47 2.67
CA GLY A 772 92.70 -10.62 1.75
C GLY A 772 92.13 -11.88 2.42
N THR A 773 92.50 -12.12 3.70
CA THR A 773 91.96 -13.23 4.49
C THR A 773 90.47 -13.02 4.78
N VAL A 774 90.09 -11.81 5.20
CA VAL A 774 88.67 -11.47 5.48
C VAL A 774 87.83 -11.51 4.19
N GLU A 775 88.38 -11.04 3.08
CA GLU A 775 87.75 -11.11 1.76
C GLU A 775 87.49 -12.56 1.36
N THR A 776 88.48 -13.44 1.48
CA THR A 776 88.35 -14.87 1.16
C THR A 776 87.24 -15.54 1.99
N ILE A 777 87.15 -15.23 3.28
CA ILE A 777 86.07 -15.74 4.16
C ILE A 777 84.70 -15.29 3.63
N VAL A 778 84.53 -13.99 3.37
CA VAL A 778 83.25 -13.42 2.92
C VAL A 778 82.86 -13.96 1.54
N LEU A 779 83.80 -14.07 0.61
CA LEU A 779 83.57 -14.64 -0.72
C LEU A 779 83.21 -16.12 -0.65
N SER A 780 83.83 -16.90 0.24
CA SER A 780 83.49 -18.31 0.44
C SER A 780 82.07 -18.47 0.98
N LEU A 781 81.65 -17.62 1.92
CA LEU A 781 80.26 -17.61 2.42
C LEU A 781 79.26 -17.15 1.36
N ASN A 782 79.64 -16.21 0.49
CA ASN A 782 78.81 -15.84 -0.67
C ASN A 782 78.61 -17.02 -1.63
N ALA A 783 79.67 -17.77 -1.90
CA ALA A 783 79.61 -18.96 -2.75
C ALA A 783 78.73 -20.04 -2.09
N LEU A 784 78.89 -20.26 -0.79
CA LEU A 784 78.10 -21.22 -0.04
C LEU A 784 76.61 -20.85 0.01
N ASP A 785 76.28 -19.58 0.28
CA ASP A 785 74.89 -19.08 0.24
C ASP A 785 74.28 -19.30 -1.14
N LYS A 786 74.99 -18.92 -2.21
CA LYS A 786 74.53 -19.11 -3.60
C LYS A 786 74.32 -20.59 -3.94
N ALA A 787 75.22 -21.47 -3.52
CA ALA A 787 75.17 -22.90 -3.84
C ALA A 787 74.04 -23.64 -3.11
N LEU A 788 73.69 -23.18 -1.90
CA LEU A 788 72.66 -23.78 -1.05
C LEU A 788 71.26 -23.20 -1.26
N LEU A 789 71.13 -22.13 -2.04
CA LEU A 789 69.83 -21.66 -2.51
C LEU A 789 69.32 -22.63 -3.58
N ASP A 790 68.22 -23.32 -3.30
CA ASP A 790 67.52 -24.18 -4.26
C ASP A 790 67.31 -23.40 -5.58
N HIS A 791 67.63 -23.99 -6.74
CA HIS A 791 67.56 -23.34 -8.07
C HIS A 791 66.19 -22.75 -8.43
N ARG A 792 65.15 -23.00 -7.64
CA ARG A 792 63.80 -22.43 -7.75
C ARG A 792 63.71 -20.99 -7.21
N LEU A 793 64.69 -20.53 -6.43
CA LEU A 793 64.70 -19.25 -5.68
C LEU A 793 65.21 -18.03 -6.44
N GLN A 794 65.32 -18.07 -7.78
CA GLN A 794 65.52 -16.83 -8.54
C GLN A 794 64.20 -16.06 -8.59
N ILE A 795 63.98 -15.25 -7.56
CA ILE A 795 63.16 -14.04 -7.63
C ILE A 795 63.83 -13.06 -8.60
#